data_AF-A0A815EZA6-F1
#
_entry.id   AF-A0A815EZA6-F1
#
_cell.length_a   1.000
_cell.length_b   1.000
_cell.length_c   1.000
_cell.angle_alpha   90.00
_cell.angle_beta   90.00
_cell.angle_gamma   90.00
#
_symmetry.space_group_name_H-M   'P 1'
#
loop_
_entity.id
_entity.type
_entity.pdbx_description
1 polymer ?
#
loop_
_entity_poly.entity_id
_entity_poly.type
_entity_poly.pdbx_seq_one_letter_code
_entity_poly.pdbx_strand_id
1 'polypeptide(L)'
;MFLDEISRNRLSKIFRKLEKSLVNINIYNRHSRDRTRVYHGVLSTWLYITLLLLSVLIIILFSNLSNETISETFSNPTFKQYTELYETYSTKLICPCSQLLIPYGSFTEFQVRLHQICSSDFIQSSWYERFPPTSFLRRQIHFLSVASSYFQTLATFCDFANETINGASQHFLTTNFVNRHLLSNHSFVSTMNSVLNLLILSTRADFHYKMSLTTVSMHSNYYVSNMRVNADLRSEVLSNSSVHYEVIIGVYTPEIYDMKGQYCHCTRDWSCPVNFQIRLHNWLTDIDWQIEGIYGSCTIIDSIFKSSMICLFKKGCLTRLRILANMPEFVSVKPLDSELPSRYSSDTLIEKIFDEMMVENWNYSYSYEQFYHKCQPKSCSVTYERKMNVIYIITFIVSLIGGINIILRMISPIIIEIILKLMATAKRNRITQIPMIQQENHQSETIGGGAIKQITQIKDKLMMLNIFDSGSNDAETVHRERTATRFYCFIFSISIFIITIHIVYSNITVIRSIPKPSEDQYNDILISHSDSLDCPCSKVSIEYRYFMKIETRFHSICVSHFIGQEWRDSLLHHTVYIMDRRDIRIRGNSYFLFISSLCQLFQTTIHDAIDQFLHDTFINIRLISRPDFEMRIDNIFSQFRNTTSAKFSRNFKLIRDIMNGNTFVSGHLLNWEWWRDLTRTFYTIPTRPIIMDNGCSCGTQSDCTEPGGVFYTYYRNPPIKFFIPGWNIGCSVVETVLHSTFECFYDQNCTDSLLHHLKAAFYVSHMHASPIDSSINSRFKRNTMIQDIADELFVEEWMVNRSYSSFYSQCSPTSCSYQIQRDEYVIYTVSKILGLYGGLTITLRFIVPMIIQTIFQIQNCCQTNVVVPIR
;
A
#
# COMPACT_ATOMS: atom_id res chain seq x y z
N MET A 1 40.23 75.70 -2.17
CA MET A 1 39.95 76.08 -3.57
C MET A 1 41.18 76.01 -4.48
N PHE A 2 42.38 76.45 -4.05
CA PHE A 2 43.61 76.40 -4.87
C PHE A 2 44.25 75.00 -5.08
N LEU A 3 43.91 74.00 -4.25
CA LEU A 3 44.43 72.63 -4.37
C LEU A 3 43.66 71.76 -5.40
N ASP A 4 42.46 72.17 -5.78
CA ASP A 4 41.56 71.38 -6.65
C ASP A 4 41.76 71.68 -8.15
N GLU A 5 42.36 72.83 -8.46
CA GLU A 5 42.68 73.24 -9.83
C GLU A 5 44.03 72.66 -10.31
N ILE A 6 44.99 72.50 -9.39
CA ILE A 6 46.29 71.88 -9.66
C ILE A 6 46.14 70.35 -9.86
N SER A 7 45.23 69.71 -9.12
CA SER A 7 44.94 68.27 -9.29
C SER A 7 44.27 68.01 -10.63
N ARG A 8 43.26 68.81 -11.03
CA ARG A 8 42.58 68.72 -12.33
C ARG A 8 43.50 68.97 -13.52
N ASN A 9 44.44 69.92 -13.43
CA ASN A 9 45.37 70.19 -14.52
C ASN A 9 46.48 69.13 -14.65
N ARG A 10 46.90 68.52 -13.53
CA ARG A 10 47.80 67.34 -13.55
C ARG A 10 47.08 66.10 -14.08
N LEU A 11 45.85 65.85 -13.65
CA LEU A 11 45.01 64.77 -14.16
C LEU A 11 44.71 64.95 -15.65
N SER A 12 44.37 66.15 -16.13
CA SER A 12 44.12 66.38 -17.57
C SER A 12 45.38 66.22 -18.42
N LYS A 13 46.56 66.63 -17.91
CA LYS A 13 47.86 66.36 -18.56
C LYS A 13 48.20 64.87 -18.57
N ILE A 14 47.93 64.15 -17.48
CA ILE A 14 48.13 62.69 -17.39
C ILE A 14 47.16 61.97 -18.33
N PHE A 15 45.89 62.37 -18.38
CA PHE A 15 44.89 61.84 -19.30
C PHE A 15 45.25 62.13 -20.76
N ARG A 16 45.70 63.34 -21.11
CA ARG A 16 46.19 63.64 -22.47
C ARG A 16 47.48 62.90 -22.83
N LYS A 17 48.35 62.63 -21.85
CA LYS A 17 49.55 61.78 -22.05
C LYS A 17 49.15 60.32 -22.25
N LEU A 18 48.22 59.81 -21.45
CA LEU A 18 47.66 58.47 -21.57
C LEU A 18 46.91 58.30 -22.89
N GLU A 19 46.08 59.26 -23.28
CA GLU A 19 45.35 59.28 -24.55
C GLU A 19 46.30 59.26 -25.74
N LYS A 20 47.33 60.12 -25.76
CA LYS A 20 48.38 60.07 -26.80
C LYS A 20 49.20 58.78 -26.77
N SER A 21 49.40 58.19 -25.60
CA SER A 21 50.12 56.92 -25.47
C SER A 21 49.26 55.72 -25.86
N LEU A 22 47.95 55.77 -25.63
CA LEU A 22 46.92 54.78 -25.98
C LEU A 22 46.64 54.77 -27.49
N VAL A 23 46.58 55.96 -28.12
CA VAL A 23 46.40 56.12 -29.58
C VAL A 23 47.55 55.54 -30.39
N ASN A 24 48.77 55.54 -29.82
CA ASN A 24 49.97 55.02 -30.48
C ASN A 24 50.41 53.64 -29.98
N ILE A 25 49.57 52.92 -29.22
CA ILE A 25 49.92 51.55 -28.80
C ILE A 25 49.98 50.66 -30.04
N ASN A 26 51.13 50.02 -30.22
CA ASN A 26 51.34 49.01 -31.22
C ASN A 26 51.85 47.74 -30.53
N ILE A 27 50.96 46.79 -30.28
CA ILE A 27 51.29 45.49 -29.66
C ILE A 27 52.16 44.65 -30.60
N TYR A 28 52.20 44.97 -31.90
CA TYR A 28 52.95 44.27 -32.94
C TYR A 28 54.26 44.97 -33.31
N ASN A 29 54.82 45.79 -32.41
CA ASN A 29 56.01 46.58 -32.66
C ASN A 29 57.22 45.69 -33.01
N ARG A 30 57.66 45.75 -34.27
CA ARG A 30 59.01 45.34 -34.69
C ARG A 30 59.78 46.62 -34.98
N HIS A 31 61.03 46.72 -34.52
CA HIS A 31 61.94 47.84 -34.80
C HIS A 31 62.16 48.02 -36.32
N SER A 32 61.21 48.67 -36.97
CA SER A 32 61.10 48.82 -38.42
C SER A 32 60.98 50.31 -38.72
N ARG A 33 61.89 50.85 -39.53
CA ARG A 33 61.86 52.26 -39.97
C ARG A 33 60.77 52.55 -41.03
N ASP A 34 60.03 51.53 -41.48
CA ASP A 34 58.95 51.65 -42.46
C ASP A 34 57.63 52.13 -41.83
N ARG A 35 57.20 53.35 -42.19
CA ARG A 35 55.95 53.99 -41.72
C ARG A 35 54.71 53.16 -42.01
N THR A 36 54.69 52.39 -43.10
CA THR A 36 53.53 51.59 -43.53
C THR A 36 53.32 50.42 -42.57
N ARG A 37 54.41 49.73 -42.20
CA ARG A 37 54.35 48.62 -41.24
C ARG A 37 53.96 49.07 -39.83
N VAL A 38 54.40 50.25 -39.41
CA VAL A 38 53.98 50.85 -38.13
C VAL A 38 52.48 51.15 -38.13
N TYR A 39 51.95 51.70 -39.22
CA TYR A 39 50.51 51.97 -39.37
C TYR A 39 49.66 50.69 -39.34
N HIS A 40 50.09 49.64 -40.05
CA HIS A 40 49.41 48.33 -40.02
C HIS A 40 49.41 47.72 -38.61
N GLY A 41 50.51 47.85 -37.86
CA GLY A 41 50.62 47.36 -36.49
C GLY A 41 49.68 48.09 -35.51
N VAL A 42 49.54 49.41 -35.64
CA VAL A 42 48.59 50.21 -34.84
C VAL A 42 47.15 49.79 -35.15
N LEU A 43 46.78 49.68 -36.43
CA LEU A 43 45.41 49.28 -36.83
C LEU A 43 45.05 47.86 -36.36
N SER A 44 46.02 46.94 -36.44
CA SER A 44 45.88 45.56 -35.93
C SER A 44 45.75 45.51 -34.41
N THR A 45 46.39 46.45 -33.71
CA THR A 45 46.29 46.59 -32.26
C THR A 45 44.89 47.04 -31.84
N TRP A 46 44.30 48.01 -32.55
CA TRP A 46 42.93 48.45 -32.31
C TRP A 46 41.89 47.36 -32.57
N LEU A 47 42.01 46.61 -33.67
CA LEU A 47 41.14 45.48 -33.97
C LEU A 47 41.25 44.38 -32.90
N TYR A 48 42.47 44.09 -32.44
CA TYR A 48 42.71 43.15 -31.36
C TYR A 48 42.01 43.57 -30.06
N ILE A 49 42.17 44.84 -29.64
CA ILE A 49 41.58 45.35 -28.39
C ILE A 49 40.04 45.32 -28.47
N THR A 50 39.44 45.71 -29.60
CA THR A 50 37.97 45.74 -29.74
C THR A 50 37.37 44.34 -29.71
N LEU A 51 37.97 43.37 -30.41
CA LEU A 51 37.51 41.98 -30.39
C LEU A 51 37.68 41.33 -29.01
N LEU A 52 38.75 41.68 -28.28
CA LEU A 52 38.97 41.20 -26.92
C LEU A 52 37.91 41.75 -25.95
N LEU A 53 37.60 43.04 -26.03
CA LEU A 53 36.57 43.64 -25.17
C LEU A 53 35.16 43.10 -25.48
N LEU A 54 34.84 42.91 -26.76
CA LEU A 54 33.55 42.36 -27.18
C LEU A 54 33.36 40.91 -26.69
N SER A 55 34.39 40.07 -26.81
CA SER A 55 34.34 38.68 -26.35
C SER A 55 34.19 38.59 -24.82
N VAL A 56 34.89 39.43 -24.06
CA VAL A 56 34.73 39.51 -22.59
C VAL A 56 33.30 39.92 -22.22
N LEU A 57 32.72 40.91 -22.91
CA LEU A 57 31.35 41.36 -22.67
C LEU A 57 30.31 40.25 -22.89
N ILE A 58 30.44 39.49 -23.99
CA ILE A 58 29.53 38.38 -24.32
C ILE A 58 29.58 37.29 -23.23
N ILE A 59 30.77 36.96 -22.73
CA ILE A 59 30.95 35.95 -21.68
C ILE A 59 30.32 36.40 -20.35
N ILE A 60 30.46 37.68 -20.00
CA ILE A 60 29.84 38.25 -18.79
C ILE A 60 28.31 38.20 -18.88
N LEU A 61 27.73 38.50 -20.05
CA LEU A 61 26.29 38.44 -20.26
C LEU A 61 25.76 37.00 -20.16
N PHE A 62 26.43 36.04 -20.83
CA PHE A 62 26.04 34.63 -20.80
C PHE A 62 26.12 34.03 -19.38
N SER A 63 27.17 34.38 -18.63
CA SER A 63 27.36 33.89 -17.26
C SER A 63 26.31 34.42 -16.27
N ASN A 64 25.77 35.63 -16.51
CA ASN A 64 24.72 36.22 -15.67
C ASN A 64 23.32 35.66 -15.94
N LEU A 65 23.11 35.02 -17.09
CA LEU A 65 21.83 34.46 -17.53
C LEU A 65 21.68 32.96 -17.23
N SER A 66 22.73 32.31 -16.74
CA SER A 66 22.74 30.87 -16.48
C SER A 66 22.47 30.55 -15.01
N ASN A 67 21.53 29.64 -14.75
CA ASN A 67 21.22 29.10 -13.43
C ASN A 67 21.91 27.75 -13.23
N GLU A 68 22.35 27.50 -12.00
CA GLU A 68 22.94 26.25 -11.55
C GLU A 68 21.99 25.56 -10.55
N THR A 69 21.86 24.25 -10.64
CA THR A 69 21.12 23.43 -9.68
C THR A 69 22.07 23.00 -8.56
N ILE A 70 21.76 23.40 -7.33
CA ILE A 70 22.56 23.06 -6.14
C ILE A 70 21.76 22.08 -5.29
N SER A 71 22.44 21.03 -4.80
CA SER A 71 21.91 20.11 -3.80
C SER A 71 22.67 20.34 -2.49
N GLU A 72 21.97 20.85 -1.47
CA GLU A 72 22.51 20.95 -0.11
C GLU A 72 22.12 19.70 0.66
N THR A 73 23.10 19.08 1.34
CA THR A 73 22.90 17.86 2.12
C THR A 73 23.32 18.09 3.57
N PHE A 74 22.39 17.86 4.50
CA PHE A 74 22.58 17.93 5.95
C PHE A 74 22.73 16.51 6.48
N SER A 75 23.90 16.17 7.05
CA SER A 75 24.17 14.83 7.59
C SER A 75 23.65 14.68 9.02
N ASN A 76 23.02 13.53 9.31
CA ASN A 76 22.49 13.14 10.62
C ASN A 76 21.79 14.28 11.40
N PRO A 77 20.74 14.90 10.85
CA PRO A 77 20.07 16.01 11.53
C PRO A 77 19.47 15.53 12.86
N THR A 78 19.48 16.41 13.87
CA THR A 78 18.68 16.22 15.09
C THR A 78 17.21 16.51 14.79
N PHE A 79 16.29 16.02 15.65
CA PHE A 79 14.85 16.29 15.49
C PHE A 79 14.56 17.79 15.37
N LYS A 80 15.15 18.60 16.26
CA LYS A 80 15.03 20.06 16.25
C LYS A 80 15.51 20.68 14.93
N GLN A 81 16.71 20.30 14.47
CA GLN A 81 17.25 20.77 13.18
C GLN A 81 16.37 20.37 12.02
N TYR A 82 15.82 19.15 12.02
CA TYR A 82 14.89 18.72 10.99
C TYR A 82 13.63 19.59 10.97
N THR A 83 13.03 19.90 12.12
CA THR A 83 11.86 20.78 12.18
C THR A 83 12.15 22.17 11.59
N GLU A 84 13.29 22.77 11.92
CA GLU A 84 13.72 24.07 11.37
C GLU A 84 13.94 24.00 9.84
N LEU A 85 14.57 22.92 9.36
CA LEU A 85 14.76 22.68 7.92
C LEU A 85 13.43 22.45 7.21
N TYR A 86 12.49 21.75 7.82
CA TYR A 86 11.19 21.47 7.24
C TYR A 86 10.31 22.72 7.19
N GLU A 87 10.39 23.62 8.16
CA GLU A 87 9.75 24.94 8.11
C GLU A 87 10.28 25.78 6.93
N THR A 88 11.58 25.66 6.62
CA THR A 88 12.23 26.43 5.56
C THR A 88 11.99 25.87 4.17
N TYR A 89 12.11 24.54 4.01
CA TYR A 89 12.13 23.88 2.69
C TYR A 89 10.88 23.02 2.42
N SER A 90 10.09 22.70 3.45
CA SER A 90 8.85 21.93 3.37
C SER A 90 9.00 20.65 2.53
N THR A 91 8.14 20.46 1.53
CA THR A 91 8.09 19.26 0.68
C THR A 91 9.32 19.05 -0.21
N LYS A 92 10.24 20.02 -0.30
CA LYS A 92 11.51 19.87 -1.03
C LYS A 92 12.60 19.15 -0.22
N LEU A 93 12.39 18.98 1.09
CA LEU A 93 13.33 18.31 1.98
C LEU A 93 13.13 16.79 1.92
N ILE A 94 14.15 16.06 1.46
CA ILE A 94 14.10 14.60 1.35
C ILE A 94 15.08 13.99 2.35
N CYS A 95 14.55 13.19 3.28
CA CYS A 95 15.32 12.59 4.36
C CYS A 95 15.20 11.05 4.34
N PRO A 96 16.11 10.30 3.71
CA PRO A 96 16.14 8.83 3.80
C PRO A 96 16.27 8.34 5.25
N CYS A 97 15.38 7.44 5.66
CA CYS A 97 15.47 6.72 6.94
C CYS A 97 16.65 5.73 6.91
N SER A 98 17.28 5.52 8.06
CA SER A 98 18.26 4.44 8.24
C SER A 98 17.58 3.07 8.38
N GLN A 99 16.39 3.03 9.01
CA GLN A 99 15.56 1.83 9.15
C GLN A 99 14.32 1.97 8.27
N LEU A 100 14.11 0.99 7.38
CA LEU A 100 12.95 0.97 6.47
C LEU A 100 11.71 0.34 7.09
N LEU A 101 11.91 -0.51 8.10
CA LEU A 101 10.88 -1.29 8.79
C LEU A 101 10.92 -0.91 10.27
N ILE A 102 9.86 -0.26 10.76
CA ILE A 102 9.76 0.19 12.14
C ILE A 102 8.50 -0.42 12.75
N PRO A 103 8.58 -1.30 13.76
CA PRO A 103 7.40 -1.87 14.40
C PRO A 103 6.50 -0.77 14.96
N TYR A 104 5.18 -0.86 14.76
CA TYR A 104 4.22 0.14 15.28
C TYR A 104 4.35 0.36 16.78
N GLY A 105 4.58 -0.72 17.55
CA GLY A 105 4.75 -0.66 19.00
C GLY A 105 5.98 0.11 19.48
N SER A 106 6.87 0.53 18.58
CA SER A 106 8.01 1.37 18.94
C SER A 106 7.69 2.87 19.08
N PHE A 107 6.52 3.29 18.58
CA PHE A 107 6.06 4.67 18.64
C PHE A 107 4.55 4.81 18.87
N THR A 108 3.83 3.71 19.08
CA THR A 108 2.38 3.66 19.31
C THR A 108 2.07 2.93 20.60
N GLU A 109 1.17 3.48 21.40
CA GLU A 109 0.58 2.84 22.58
C GLU A 109 -0.92 2.64 22.38
N PHE A 110 -1.43 1.51 22.84
CA PHE A 110 -2.81 1.10 22.63
C PHE A 110 -3.40 0.53 23.92
N GLN A 111 -4.50 1.12 24.39
CA GLN A 111 -5.24 0.72 25.58
C GLN A 111 -6.73 0.75 25.28
N VAL A 112 -7.46 -0.30 25.64
CA VAL A 112 -8.91 -0.37 25.41
C VAL A 112 -9.61 -0.51 26.74
N ARG A 113 -10.61 0.34 26.96
CA ARG A 113 -11.48 0.23 28.13
C ARG A 113 -12.74 -0.52 27.73
N LEU A 114 -12.95 -1.69 28.31
CA LEU A 114 -14.19 -2.45 28.18
C LEU A 114 -15.30 -1.87 29.07
N HIS A 115 -16.54 -2.25 28.77
CA HIS A 115 -17.73 -1.91 29.54
C HIS A 115 -17.58 -2.42 30.98
N GLN A 116 -18.08 -1.63 31.94
CA GLN A 116 -17.90 -1.90 33.38
C GLN A 116 -18.40 -3.28 33.82
N ILE A 117 -19.33 -3.88 33.07
CA ILE A 117 -19.79 -5.26 33.28
C ILE A 117 -18.63 -6.26 33.23
N CYS A 118 -17.65 -6.04 32.35
CA CYS A 118 -16.49 -6.90 32.15
C CYS A 118 -15.44 -6.79 33.26
N SER A 119 -15.65 -5.92 34.24
CA SER A 119 -14.84 -5.79 35.45
C SER A 119 -15.68 -5.95 36.73
N SER A 120 -16.95 -6.32 36.59
CA SER A 120 -17.90 -6.36 37.70
C SER A 120 -17.92 -7.73 38.40
N ASP A 121 -18.63 -7.79 39.53
CA ASP A 121 -18.89 -9.05 40.24
C ASP A 121 -19.76 -10.02 39.40
N PHE A 122 -20.54 -9.52 38.42
CA PHE A 122 -21.51 -10.31 37.65
C PHE A 122 -20.89 -11.31 36.67
N ILE A 123 -19.62 -11.14 36.34
CA ILE A 123 -18.88 -12.05 35.44
C ILE A 123 -17.98 -13.02 36.22
N GLN A 124 -17.98 -12.96 37.55
CA GLN A 124 -17.15 -13.84 38.38
C GLN A 124 -17.87 -15.16 38.68
N SER A 125 -17.13 -16.27 38.76
CA SER A 125 -17.67 -17.57 39.15
C SER A 125 -18.30 -17.56 40.54
N SER A 126 -17.75 -16.75 41.44
CA SER A 126 -18.30 -16.49 42.79
C SER A 126 -19.75 -16.01 42.78
N TRP A 127 -20.20 -15.38 41.68
CA TRP A 127 -21.58 -14.94 41.46
C TRP A 127 -22.40 -16.03 40.77
N TYR A 128 -22.00 -16.46 39.57
CA TYR A 128 -22.88 -17.30 38.76
C TYR A 128 -22.96 -18.77 39.20
N GLU A 129 -21.98 -19.30 39.95
CA GLU A 129 -22.05 -20.65 40.52
C GLU A 129 -23.00 -20.73 41.73
N ARG A 130 -23.44 -19.58 42.26
CA ARG A 130 -24.35 -19.52 43.42
C ARG A 130 -25.81 -19.76 43.06
N PHE A 131 -26.17 -19.68 41.78
CA PHE A 131 -27.52 -20.00 41.35
C PHE A 131 -27.70 -21.52 41.34
N PRO A 132 -28.59 -22.08 42.17
CA PRO A 132 -28.74 -23.52 42.24
C PRO A 132 -29.26 -24.07 40.90
N PRO A 133 -28.77 -25.22 40.42
CA PRO A 133 -29.44 -25.97 39.36
C PRO A 133 -30.77 -26.47 39.91
N THR A 134 -31.84 -25.69 39.77
CA THR A 134 -33.14 -26.03 40.37
C THR A 134 -33.77 -27.21 39.62
N SER A 135 -33.97 -28.32 40.32
CA SER A 135 -34.68 -29.52 39.82
C SER A 135 -36.20 -29.44 39.94
N PHE A 136 -36.75 -28.35 40.51
CA PHE A 136 -38.10 -28.36 41.09
C PHE A 136 -39.19 -27.51 40.44
N LEU A 137 -38.98 -26.91 39.27
CA LEU A 137 -40.03 -26.10 38.63
C LEU A 137 -40.53 -26.76 37.35
N ARG A 138 -41.75 -27.31 37.44
CA ARG A 138 -42.52 -27.97 36.36
C ARG A 138 -42.90 -27.05 35.19
N ARG A 139 -42.44 -25.80 35.13
CA ARG A 139 -42.91 -24.81 34.14
C ARG A 139 -41.78 -24.21 33.30
N GLN A 140 -42.13 -23.85 32.07
CA GLN A 140 -41.29 -23.19 31.08
C GLN A 140 -40.89 -21.77 31.59
N ILE A 141 -39.66 -21.33 31.32
CA ILE A 141 -39.21 -19.92 31.47
C ILE A 141 -39.02 -19.44 32.94
N HIS A 142 -38.12 -20.08 33.71
CA HIS A 142 -37.72 -19.61 35.05
C HIS A 142 -36.30 -19.05 35.06
N PHE A 143 -36.10 -17.78 35.47
CA PHE A 143 -34.75 -17.18 35.40
C PHE A 143 -33.72 -17.90 36.28
N LEU A 144 -34.08 -18.31 37.50
CA LEU A 144 -33.08 -18.91 38.42
C LEU A 144 -32.52 -20.25 37.91
N SER A 145 -33.23 -20.95 37.02
CA SER A 145 -32.71 -22.20 36.43
C SER A 145 -31.69 -21.97 35.33
N VAL A 146 -31.61 -20.74 34.79
CA VAL A 146 -30.72 -20.37 33.69
C VAL A 146 -29.72 -19.27 34.08
N ALA A 147 -29.89 -18.64 35.25
CA ALA A 147 -29.11 -17.51 35.71
C ALA A 147 -27.60 -17.80 35.75
N SER A 148 -27.20 -19.00 36.20
CA SER A 148 -25.79 -19.42 36.17
C SER A 148 -25.21 -19.35 34.76
N SER A 149 -25.86 -20.00 33.79
CA SER A 149 -25.41 -20.00 32.40
C SER A 149 -25.55 -18.63 31.73
N TYR A 150 -26.53 -17.82 32.12
CA TYR A 150 -26.70 -16.44 31.63
C TYR A 150 -25.49 -15.58 31.99
N PHE A 151 -25.13 -15.53 33.27
CA PHE A 151 -23.98 -14.72 33.72
C PHE A 151 -22.63 -15.32 33.30
N GLN A 152 -22.53 -16.65 33.22
CA GLN A 152 -21.34 -17.30 32.65
C GLN A 152 -21.16 -16.93 31.17
N THR A 153 -22.23 -16.92 30.37
CA THR A 153 -22.16 -16.53 28.96
C THR A 153 -21.79 -15.06 28.82
N LEU A 154 -22.31 -14.18 29.69
CA LEU A 154 -21.93 -12.77 29.73
C LEU A 154 -20.43 -12.59 30.06
N ALA A 155 -19.89 -13.42 30.98
CA ALA A 155 -18.46 -13.47 31.25
C ALA A 155 -17.66 -13.91 30.01
N THR A 156 -18.11 -14.97 29.33
CA THR A 156 -17.49 -15.44 28.08
C THR A 156 -17.51 -14.38 26.99
N PHE A 157 -18.55 -13.54 26.89
CA PHE A 157 -18.58 -12.42 25.95
C PHE A 157 -17.50 -11.37 26.26
N CYS A 158 -17.30 -11.05 27.54
CA CYS A 158 -16.24 -10.16 27.96
C CYS A 158 -14.84 -10.74 27.67
N ASP A 159 -14.64 -12.03 27.94
CA ASP A 159 -13.39 -12.72 27.64
C ASP A 159 -13.13 -12.76 26.13
N PHE A 160 -14.13 -13.12 25.33
CA PHE A 160 -14.03 -13.17 23.87
C PHE A 160 -13.71 -11.80 23.26
N ALA A 161 -14.35 -10.73 23.76
CA ALA A 161 -14.03 -9.37 23.36
C ALA A 161 -12.59 -9.00 23.71
N ASN A 162 -12.18 -9.24 24.96
CA ASN A 162 -10.85 -8.92 25.45
C ASN A 162 -9.75 -9.67 24.66
N GLU A 163 -9.91 -10.97 24.45
CA GLU A 163 -8.96 -11.79 23.68
C GLU A 163 -8.87 -11.34 22.22
N THR A 164 -10.01 -11.03 21.59
CA THR A 164 -10.05 -10.54 20.20
C THR A 164 -9.30 -9.21 20.06
N ILE A 165 -9.58 -8.27 20.97
CA ILE A 165 -8.93 -6.94 20.98
C ILE A 165 -7.43 -7.07 21.25
N ASN A 166 -7.04 -7.84 22.27
CA ASN A 166 -5.64 -8.04 22.61
C ASN A 166 -4.88 -8.74 21.49
N GLY A 167 -5.47 -9.76 20.87
CA GLY A 167 -4.87 -10.44 19.72
C GLY A 167 -4.64 -9.49 18.54
N ALA A 168 -5.63 -8.69 18.18
CA ALA A 168 -5.52 -7.71 17.10
C ALA A 168 -4.51 -6.60 17.42
N SER A 169 -4.52 -6.08 18.64
CA SER A 169 -3.59 -5.04 19.10
C SER A 169 -2.14 -5.54 19.09
N GLN A 170 -1.87 -6.74 19.63
CA GLN A 170 -0.53 -7.32 19.63
C GLN A 170 -0.02 -7.58 18.20
N HIS A 171 -0.89 -8.09 17.32
CA HIS A 171 -0.55 -8.26 15.91
C HIS A 171 -0.21 -6.92 15.23
N PHE A 172 -1.01 -5.89 15.49
CA PHE A 172 -0.75 -4.54 14.97
C PHE A 172 0.58 -3.98 15.48
N LEU A 173 0.84 -4.02 16.78
CA LEU A 173 2.05 -3.46 17.39
C LEU A 173 3.34 -4.16 16.92
N THR A 174 3.26 -5.43 16.53
CA THR A 174 4.38 -6.20 15.96
C THR A 174 4.53 -6.02 14.45
N THR A 175 3.51 -5.49 13.76
CA THR A 175 3.58 -5.19 12.33
C THR A 175 4.50 -4.00 12.07
N ASN A 176 5.24 -4.03 10.96
CA ASN A 176 6.18 -2.98 10.61
C ASN A 176 5.48 -1.86 9.81
N PHE A 177 5.65 -0.63 10.27
CA PHE A 177 5.48 0.56 9.45
C PHE A 177 6.61 0.66 8.43
N VAL A 178 6.27 0.59 7.14
CA VAL A 178 7.24 0.54 6.05
C VAL A 178 7.38 1.91 5.41
N ASN A 179 8.57 2.50 5.49
CA ASN A 179 8.81 3.78 4.86
C ASN A 179 10.30 4.04 4.57
N ARG A 180 10.60 4.56 3.38
CA ARG A 180 11.98 4.83 2.93
C ARG A 180 12.49 6.20 3.33
N HIS A 181 11.60 7.18 3.39
CA HIS A 181 11.94 8.58 3.65
C HIS A 181 11.07 9.08 4.77
N LEU A 182 11.64 9.80 5.73
CA LEU A 182 10.90 10.39 6.84
C LEU A 182 9.64 11.12 6.33
N LEU A 183 8.46 10.68 6.76
CA LEU A 183 7.20 11.36 6.43
C LEU A 183 7.16 12.72 7.11
N SER A 184 6.47 13.69 6.52
CA SER A 184 6.11 14.89 7.27
C SER A 184 5.20 14.55 8.47
N ASN A 185 5.20 15.39 9.50
CA ASN A 185 4.32 15.20 10.67
C ASN A 185 2.84 15.08 10.24
N HIS A 186 2.37 15.96 9.35
CA HIS A 186 1.00 15.91 8.84
C HIS A 186 0.70 14.59 8.10
N SER A 187 1.59 14.14 7.21
CA SER A 187 1.44 12.87 6.50
C SER A 187 1.44 11.68 7.45
N PHE A 188 2.35 11.68 8.44
CA PHE A 188 2.43 10.64 9.46
C PHE A 188 1.12 10.55 10.28
N VAL A 189 0.62 11.67 10.81
CA VAL A 189 -0.65 11.73 11.58
C VAL A 189 -1.82 11.21 10.73
N SER A 190 -1.91 11.66 9.47
CA SER A 190 -2.97 11.20 8.57
C SER A 190 -2.89 9.70 8.32
N THR A 191 -1.70 9.16 8.05
CA THR A 191 -1.50 7.73 7.85
C THR A 191 -1.84 6.93 9.10
N MET A 192 -1.40 7.38 10.28
CA MET A 192 -1.67 6.70 11.54
C MET A 192 -3.16 6.63 11.86
N ASN A 193 -3.90 7.72 11.68
CA ASN A 193 -5.34 7.74 11.90
C ASN A 193 -6.06 6.77 10.95
N SER A 194 -5.70 6.73 9.66
CA SER A 194 -6.28 5.78 8.71
C SER A 194 -6.01 4.33 9.11
N VAL A 195 -4.77 4.00 9.46
CA VAL A 195 -4.37 2.64 9.84
C VAL A 195 -5.05 2.19 11.13
N LEU A 196 -5.16 3.06 12.14
CA LEU A 196 -5.82 2.73 13.41
C LEU A 196 -7.33 2.57 13.26
N ASN A 197 -7.96 3.41 12.43
CA ASN A 197 -9.38 3.23 12.09
C ASN A 197 -9.61 1.90 11.37
N LEU A 198 -8.74 1.54 10.43
CA LEU A 198 -8.82 0.24 9.73
C LEU A 198 -8.64 -0.93 10.70
N LEU A 199 -7.71 -0.85 11.65
CA LEU A 199 -7.53 -1.85 12.70
C LEU A 199 -8.83 -2.06 13.50
N ILE A 200 -9.47 -0.98 13.96
CA ILE A 200 -10.70 -1.05 14.76
C ILE A 200 -11.84 -1.68 13.94
N LEU A 201 -12.05 -1.20 12.71
CA LEU A 201 -13.10 -1.71 11.82
C LEU A 201 -12.91 -3.19 11.48
N SER A 202 -11.67 -3.59 11.14
CA SER A 202 -11.36 -4.98 10.81
C SER A 202 -11.50 -5.91 12.01
N THR A 203 -11.07 -5.48 13.20
CA THR A 203 -11.22 -6.25 14.44
C THR A 203 -12.69 -6.46 14.79
N ARG A 204 -13.51 -5.40 14.66
CA ARG A 204 -14.96 -5.46 14.86
C ARG A 204 -15.62 -6.43 13.89
N ALA A 205 -15.33 -6.32 12.60
CA ALA A 205 -15.93 -7.19 11.59
C ALA A 205 -15.56 -8.66 11.81
N ASP A 206 -14.30 -8.95 12.17
CA ASP A 206 -13.85 -10.30 12.50
C ASP A 206 -14.58 -10.89 13.71
N PHE A 207 -14.76 -10.08 14.77
CA PHE A 207 -15.50 -10.45 15.97
C PHE A 207 -16.96 -10.84 15.64
N HIS A 208 -17.64 -9.97 14.89
CA HIS A 208 -19.03 -10.16 14.45
C HIS A 208 -19.21 -11.41 13.60
N TYR A 209 -18.34 -11.57 12.61
CA TYR A 209 -18.36 -12.69 11.69
C TYR A 209 -18.24 -14.03 12.44
N LYS A 210 -17.31 -14.13 13.40
CA LYS A 210 -17.12 -15.35 14.21
C LYS A 210 -18.35 -15.66 15.06
N MET A 211 -18.94 -14.66 15.71
CA MET A 211 -20.13 -14.85 16.53
C MET A 211 -21.35 -15.24 15.68
N SER A 212 -21.54 -14.57 14.55
CA SER A 212 -22.65 -14.82 13.63
C SER A 212 -22.58 -16.23 13.06
N LEU A 213 -21.40 -16.68 12.61
CA LEU A 213 -21.20 -18.02 12.10
C LEU A 213 -21.49 -19.10 13.16
N THR A 214 -21.05 -18.86 14.40
CA THR A 214 -21.32 -19.76 15.53
C THR A 214 -22.82 -19.84 15.83
N THR A 215 -23.47 -18.69 15.90
CA THR A 215 -24.91 -18.57 16.22
C THR A 215 -25.77 -19.23 15.14
N VAL A 216 -25.50 -18.96 13.85
CA VAL A 216 -26.18 -19.60 12.72
C VAL A 216 -26.02 -21.12 12.78
N SER A 217 -24.80 -21.62 13.02
CA SER A 217 -24.54 -23.06 13.11
C SER A 217 -25.27 -23.71 14.29
N MET A 218 -25.32 -23.04 15.45
CA MET A 218 -26.03 -23.53 16.64
C MET A 218 -27.54 -23.55 16.44
N HIS A 219 -28.12 -22.47 15.89
CA HIS A 219 -29.56 -22.33 15.69
C HIS A 219 -30.07 -23.31 14.65
N SER A 220 -29.38 -23.44 13.52
CA SER A 220 -29.78 -24.37 12.47
C SER A 220 -29.73 -25.82 12.93
N ASN A 221 -28.75 -26.19 13.75
CA ASN A 221 -28.70 -27.53 14.35
C ASN A 221 -29.70 -27.73 15.51
N TYR A 222 -30.36 -26.67 15.97
CA TYR A 222 -31.40 -26.70 17.00
C TYR A 222 -30.94 -27.48 18.25
N TYR A 223 -29.75 -27.16 18.76
CA TYR A 223 -29.21 -27.86 19.95
C TYR A 223 -30.08 -27.66 21.17
N VAL A 224 -30.37 -28.74 21.90
CA VAL A 224 -31.25 -28.70 23.05
C VAL A 224 -30.61 -27.90 24.18
N SER A 225 -31.33 -26.87 24.66
CA SER A 225 -30.87 -26.03 25.78
C SER A 225 -31.63 -26.37 27.06
N ASN A 226 -31.03 -26.06 28.20
CA ASN A 226 -31.67 -26.24 29.52
C ASN A 226 -32.79 -25.22 29.80
N MET A 227 -33.09 -24.30 28.86
CA MET A 227 -34.11 -23.28 29.09
C MET A 227 -35.55 -23.81 28.94
N ARG A 228 -35.73 -24.98 28.32
CA ARG A 228 -37.06 -25.52 27.93
C ARG A 228 -37.90 -24.54 27.09
N VAL A 229 -37.23 -23.62 26.39
CA VAL A 229 -37.85 -22.61 25.50
C VAL A 229 -37.67 -23.03 24.05
N ASN A 230 -36.48 -23.49 23.68
CA ASN A 230 -36.25 -24.03 22.35
C ASN A 230 -36.76 -25.46 22.22
N ALA A 231 -36.52 -26.34 23.20
CA ALA A 231 -36.84 -27.77 23.14
C ALA A 231 -37.45 -28.30 24.46
N ASP A 232 -38.46 -29.17 24.36
CA ASP A 232 -39.08 -29.91 25.46
C ASP A 232 -38.93 -31.42 25.23
N LEU A 233 -38.39 -32.13 26.22
CA LEU A 233 -38.15 -33.57 26.11
C LEU A 233 -39.34 -34.33 26.70
N ARG A 234 -40.03 -35.13 25.89
CA ARG A 234 -41.18 -35.92 26.32
C ARG A 234 -40.97 -37.39 26.03
N SER A 235 -41.33 -38.25 26.98
CA SER A 235 -41.30 -39.70 26.78
C SER A 235 -42.49 -40.14 25.92
N GLU A 236 -42.20 -40.84 24.84
CA GLU A 236 -43.19 -41.56 24.04
C GLU A 236 -43.04 -43.06 24.30
N VAL A 237 -44.13 -43.70 24.73
CA VAL A 237 -44.16 -45.16 24.94
C VAL A 237 -44.53 -45.80 23.61
N LEU A 238 -43.57 -46.47 22.98
CA LEU A 238 -43.84 -47.30 21.82
C LEU A 238 -44.36 -48.66 22.31
N SER A 239 -45.67 -48.89 22.22
CA SER A 239 -46.22 -50.21 22.52
C SER A 239 -45.95 -51.17 21.37
N ASN A 240 -45.03 -52.12 21.52
CA ASN A 240 -45.16 -53.38 20.81
C ASN A 240 -44.40 -54.55 21.46
N SER A 241 -45.16 -55.62 21.71
CA SER A 241 -44.77 -56.92 22.27
C SER A 241 -44.48 -56.99 23.78
N SER A 242 -45.02 -58.03 24.41
CA SER A 242 -45.18 -58.30 25.84
C SER A 242 -43.90 -58.63 26.61
N VAL A 243 -42.71 -58.25 26.12
CA VAL A 243 -41.44 -58.61 26.79
C VAL A 243 -40.42 -57.46 26.88
N HIS A 244 -40.45 -56.42 26.04
CA HIS A 244 -39.52 -55.29 26.14
C HIS A 244 -40.22 -53.96 25.78
N TYR A 245 -40.42 -53.08 26.77
CA TYR A 245 -40.94 -51.73 26.50
C TYR A 245 -39.77 -50.78 26.22
N GLU A 246 -39.70 -50.30 24.98
CA GLU A 246 -38.77 -49.28 24.55
C GLU A 246 -39.44 -47.90 24.67
N VAL A 247 -38.81 -46.96 25.38
CA VAL A 247 -39.27 -45.56 25.43
C VAL A 247 -38.27 -44.71 24.66
N ILE A 248 -38.76 -44.09 23.60
CA ILE A 248 -38.05 -43.04 22.89
C ILE A 248 -38.44 -41.72 23.54
N ILE A 249 -37.46 -40.82 23.69
CA ILE A 249 -37.72 -39.47 24.16
C ILE A 249 -37.69 -38.56 22.94
N GLY A 250 -38.87 -38.06 22.59
CA GLY A 250 -39.06 -37.09 21.51
C GLY A 250 -38.69 -35.68 21.97
N VAL A 251 -38.27 -34.88 21.00
CA VAL A 251 -38.05 -33.43 21.17
C VAL A 251 -39.25 -32.70 20.59
N TYR A 252 -39.88 -31.90 21.42
CA TYR A 252 -41.02 -31.08 21.08
C TYR A 252 -40.61 -29.62 21.07
N THR A 253 -41.09 -28.87 20.08
CA THR A 253 -41.00 -27.41 20.11
C THR A 253 -42.02 -26.88 21.12
N PRO A 254 -41.58 -26.17 22.17
CA PRO A 254 -42.50 -25.58 23.14
C PRO A 254 -43.39 -24.53 22.46
N GLU A 255 -44.67 -24.50 22.82
CA GLU A 255 -45.55 -23.39 22.49
C GLU A 255 -45.27 -22.25 23.46
N ILE A 256 -44.59 -21.20 22.98
CA ILE A 256 -44.25 -20.01 23.76
C ILE A 256 -44.88 -18.78 23.11
N TYR A 257 -45.26 -17.81 23.94
CA TYR A 257 -45.78 -16.52 23.50
C TYR A 257 -44.74 -15.44 23.73
N ASP A 258 -44.52 -14.60 22.73
CA ASP A 258 -43.66 -13.44 22.83
C ASP A 258 -44.26 -12.35 23.74
N MET A 259 -43.54 -11.25 23.94
CA MET A 259 -44.02 -10.11 24.75
C MET A 259 -45.30 -9.45 24.20
N LYS A 260 -45.67 -9.70 22.94
CA LYS A 260 -46.88 -9.17 22.29
C LYS A 260 -48.04 -10.18 22.31
N GLY A 261 -47.84 -11.35 22.93
CA GLY A 261 -48.83 -12.43 22.95
C GLY A 261 -48.93 -13.21 21.63
N GLN A 262 -47.96 -13.06 20.73
CA GLN A 262 -47.89 -13.81 19.48
C GLN A 262 -47.15 -15.14 19.69
N TYR A 263 -47.59 -16.19 19.00
CA TYR A 263 -46.90 -17.47 19.01
C TYR A 263 -45.47 -17.32 18.47
N CYS A 264 -44.51 -17.79 19.26
CA CYS A 264 -43.14 -17.93 18.83
C CYS A 264 -42.76 -19.41 18.71
N HIS A 265 -42.06 -19.75 17.64
CA HIS A 265 -41.39 -21.03 17.47
C HIS A 265 -39.91 -20.81 17.21
N CYS A 266 -39.05 -21.35 18.08
CA CYS A 266 -37.60 -21.22 17.96
C CYS A 266 -37.00 -21.84 16.70
N THR A 267 -37.72 -22.76 16.06
CA THR A 267 -37.36 -23.32 14.75
C THR A 267 -37.72 -22.39 13.60
N ARG A 268 -38.71 -21.49 13.78
CA ARG A 268 -39.13 -20.48 12.79
C ARG A 268 -38.31 -19.19 12.91
N ASP A 269 -38.18 -18.69 14.12
CA ASP A 269 -37.48 -17.47 14.48
C ASP A 269 -36.81 -17.67 15.84
N TRP A 270 -35.48 -17.59 15.88
CA TRP A 270 -34.72 -17.74 17.12
C TRP A 270 -34.71 -16.46 17.96
N SER A 271 -35.06 -15.30 17.37
CA SER A 271 -34.94 -13.98 18.02
C SER A 271 -36.09 -13.66 18.97
N CYS A 272 -37.00 -14.60 19.20
CA CYS A 272 -38.22 -14.44 19.96
C CYS A 272 -38.00 -14.09 21.44
N PRO A 273 -38.22 -12.81 21.82
CA PRO A 273 -38.01 -12.44 23.20
C PRO A 273 -39.25 -12.79 24.04
N VAL A 274 -39.02 -13.55 25.10
CA VAL A 274 -40.02 -13.93 26.10
C VAL A 274 -39.69 -13.28 27.45
N ASN A 275 -40.70 -12.91 28.23
CA ASN A 275 -40.45 -12.37 29.57
C ASN A 275 -39.99 -13.50 30.50
N PHE A 276 -38.79 -13.39 31.07
CA PHE A 276 -38.42 -14.27 32.17
C PHE A 276 -39.31 -13.98 33.38
N GLN A 277 -39.91 -15.02 33.93
CA GLN A 277 -40.70 -14.94 35.16
C GLN A 277 -39.95 -15.65 36.29
N ILE A 278 -39.85 -15.00 37.45
CA ILE A 278 -39.56 -15.70 38.70
C ILE A 278 -40.90 -15.84 39.44
N ARG A 279 -41.41 -17.08 39.52
CA ARG A 279 -42.62 -17.41 40.27
C ARG A 279 -42.25 -18.11 41.56
N LEU A 280 -42.56 -17.48 42.68
CA LEU A 280 -42.47 -18.13 43.99
C LEU A 280 -43.78 -18.87 44.26
N HIS A 281 -43.70 -20.19 44.40
CA HIS A 281 -44.82 -20.96 44.93
C HIS A 281 -44.76 -20.91 46.46
N ASN A 282 -45.56 -20.04 47.05
CA ASN A 282 -45.88 -20.11 48.47
C ASN A 282 -47.33 -20.59 48.58
N TRP A 283 -47.64 -21.45 49.55
CA TRP A 283 -48.93 -22.16 49.69
C TRP A 283 -50.19 -21.26 49.74
N LEU A 284 -50.04 -19.94 49.70
CA LEU A 284 -51.11 -18.95 49.80
C LEU A 284 -51.11 -17.88 48.67
N THR A 285 -50.05 -17.69 47.87
CA THR A 285 -50.01 -16.72 46.74
C THR A 285 -48.89 -17.03 45.74
N ASP A 286 -49.19 -17.06 44.44
CA ASP A 286 -48.18 -17.01 43.36
C ASP A 286 -47.74 -15.55 43.18
N ILE A 287 -46.47 -15.23 43.49
CA ILE A 287 -45.89 -13.92 43.14
C ILE A 287 -45.10 -14.11 41.84
N ASP A 288 -45.60 -13.52 40.75
CA ASP A 288 -44.86 -13.38 39.50
C ASP A 288 -44.01 -12.11 39.55
N TRP A 289 -42.69 -12.27 39.53
CA TRP A 289 -41.76 -11.15 39.38
C TRP A 289 -41.05 -11.21 38.03
N GLN A 290 -41.27 -10.18 37.22
CA GLN A 290 -40.49 -9.93 36.02
C GLN A 290 -39.25 -9.13 36.39
N ILE A 291 -38.08 -9.62 36.00
CA ILE A 291 -36.82 -8.92 36.21
C ILE A 291 -36.69 -7.83 35.16
N GLU A 292 -36.59 -6.59 35.61
CA GLU A 292 -36.51 -5.45 34.70
C GLU A 292 -35.24 -5.49 33.84
N GLY A 293 -35.41 -5.44 32.52
CA GLY A 293 -34.31 -5.49 31.57
C GLY A 293 -33.74 -6.89 31.30
N ILE A 294 -34.19 -7.95 31.97
CA ILE A 294 -33.71 -9.32 31.70
C ILE A 294 -34.81 -10.13 31.03
N TYR A 295 -34.54 -10.59 29.81
CA TYR A 295 -35.49 -11.32 28.97
C TYR A 295 -34.93 -12.68 28.56
N GLY A 296 -35.84 -13.63 28.33
CA GLY A 296 -35.53 -14.93 27.77
C GLY A 296 -35.71 -14.95 26.27
N SER A 297 -35.15 -15.96 25.63
CA SER A 297 -35.31 -16.25 24.22
C SER A 297 -35.05 -17.75 23.97
N CYS A 298 -34.93 -18.14 22.70
CA CYS A 298 -34.68 -19.51 22.28
C CYS A 298 -33.34 -20.06 22.81
N THR A 299 -32.29 -19.24 22.82
CA THR A 299 -30.98 -19.59 23.40
C THR A 299 -30.54 -18.58 24.46
N ILE A 300 -29.58 -18.97 25.31
CA ILE A 300 -29.05 -18.07 26.35
C ILE A 300 -28.37 -16.86 25.70
N ILE A 301 -27.69 -17.08 24.57
CA ILE A 301 -27.09 -16.03 23.75
C ILE A 301 -28.14 -15.01 23.34
N ASP A 302 -29.24 -15.46 22.74
CA ASP A 302 -30.33 -14.57 22.32
C ASP A 302 -31.00 -13.88 23.52
N SER A 303 -31.13 -14.59 24.64
CA SER A 303 -31.70 -14.05 25.88
C SER A 303 -30.88 -12.85 26.37
N ILE A 304 -29.55 -12.99 26.36
CA ILE A 304 -28.63 -11.92 26.72
C ILE A 304 -28.75 -10.77 25.72
N PHE A 305 -28.71 -11.05 24.41
CA PHE A 305 -28.81 -10.02 23.37
C PHE A 305 -30.09 -9.19 23.46
N LYS A 306 -31.22 -9.81 23.78
CA LYS A 306 -32.50 -9.09 23.99
C LYS A 306 -32.65 -8.46 25.37
N SER A 307 -31.69 -8.68 26.28
CA SER A 307 -31.64 -8.06 27.60
C SER A 307 -30.88 -6.74 27.60
N SER A 308 -31.12 -5.94 28.65
CA SER A 308 -30.37 -4.76 29.05
C SER A 308 -29.84 -4.92 30.48
N MET A 309 -29.09 -3.94 30.98
CA MET A 309 -28.45 -4.01 32.28
C MET A 309 -29.22 -3.27 33.39
N ILE A 310 -30.47 -2.85 33.16
CA ILE A 310 -31.26 -2.04 34.09
C ILE A 310 -31.28 -2.62 35.51
N CYS A 311 -31.54 -3.92 35.66
CA CYS A 311 -31.53 -4.58 36.97
C CYS A 311 -30.14 -4.53 37.65
N LEU A 312 -29.05 -4.60 36.88
CA LEU A 312 -27.68 -4.67 37.39
C LEU A 312 -27.19 -3.34 37.99
N PHE A 313 -27.80 -2.22 37.60
CA PHE A 313 -27.56 -0.91 38.23
C PHE A 313 -28.41 -0.68 39.51
N LYS A 314 -29.46 -1.47 39.73
CA LYS A 314 -30.42 -1.24 40.82
C LYS A 314 -30.15 -2.15 42.02
N LYS A 315 -29.67 -1.58 43.13
CA LYS A 315 -29.48 -2.31 44.41
C LYS A 315 -30.73 -3.10 44.86
N GLY A 316 -31.92 -2.53 44.68
CA GLY A 316 -33.19 -3.21 45.00
C GLY A 316 -33.43 -4.48 44.17
N CYS A 317 -33.08 -4.45 42.88
CA CYS A 317 -33.23 -5.60 42.00
C CYS A 317 -32.28 -6.74 42.40
N LEU A 318 -31.01 -6.41 42.67
CA LEU A 318 -30.00 -7.36 43.10
C LEU A 318 -30.31 -7.98 44.47
N THR A 319 -30.79 -7.16 45.41
CA THR A 319 -31.22 -7.64 46.72
C THR A 319 -32.33 -8.67 46.59
N ARG A 320 -33.30 -8.41 45.69
CA ARG A 320 -34.39 -9.35 45.41
C ARG A 320 -33.90 -10.64 44.74
N LEU A 321 -33.01 -10.55 43.74
CA LEU A 321 -32.39 -11.73 43.13
C LEU A 321 -31.65 -12.60 44.16
N ARG A 322 -30.87 -11.98 45.05
CA ARG A 322 -30.14 -12.66 46.13
C ARG A 322 -31.07 -13.44 47.05
N ILE A 323 -32.17 -12.80 47.48
CA ILE A 323 -33.19 -13.44 48.35
C ILE A 323 -33.82 -14.63 47.61
N LEU A 324 -34.22 -14.45 46.36
CA LEU A 324 -34.91 -15.46 45.56
C LEU A 324 -34.01 -16.66 45.22
N ALA A 325 -32.71 -16.42 45.02
CA ALA A 325 -31.72 -17.46 44.82
C ALA A 325 -31.27 -18.16 46.12
N ASN A 326 -31.85 -17.80 47.28
CA ASN A 326 -31.46 -18.30 48.60
C ASN A 326 -29.95 -18.16 48.89
N MET A 327 -29.35 -17.06 48.43
CA MET A 327 -27.92 -16.82 48.61
C MET A 327 -27.64 -16.24 50.01
N PRO A 328 -26.53 -16.63 50.67
CA PRO A 328 -26.16 -16.09 51.98
C PRO A 328 -25.93 -14.58 51.96
N GLU A 329 -26.20 -13.89 53.08
CA GLU A 329 -26.07 -12.42 53.19
C GLU A 329 -24.65 -11.89 52.92
N PHE A 330 -23.61 -12.70 53.16
CA PHE A 330 -22.22 -12.31 52.92
C PHE A 330 -21.82 -12.28 51.43
N VAL A 331 -22.67 -12.78 50.52
CA VAL A 331 -22.50 -12.58 49.08
C VAL A 331 -22.99 -11.17 48.75
N SER A 332 -22.09 -10.20 48.95
CA SER A 332 -22.35 -8.78 48.65
C SER A 332 -21.91 -8.49 47.22
N VAL A 333 -22.86 -8.54 46.28
CA VAL A 333 -22.64 -8.07 44.92
C VAL A 333 -22.88 -6.57 44.83
N LYS A 334 -21.91 -5.85 44.28
CA LYS A 334 -22.03 -4.41 44.04
C LYS A 334 -22.86 -4.15 42.78
N PRO A 335 -23.84 -3.25 42.81
CA PRO A 335 -24.46 -2.75 41.59
C PRO A 335 -23.42 -2.14 40.66
N LEU A 336 -23.70 -2.15 39.36
CA LEU A 336 -22.96 -1.35 38.39
C LEU A 336 -23.05 0.13 38.77
N ASP A 337 -21.97 0.86 38.52
CA ASP A 337 -21.82 2.25 38.93
C ASP A 337 -22.40 3.17 37.84
N SER A 338 -23.48 3.88 38.18
CA SER A 338 -24.14 4.84 37.31
C SER A 338 -23.36 6.15 37.16
N GLU A 339 -22.39 6.43 38.03
CA GLU A 339 -21.56 7.64 38.00
C GLU A 339 -20.32 7.47 37.08
N LEU A 340 -19.93 6.23 36.75
CA LEU A 340 -18.86 5.98 35.80
C LEU A 340 -19.26 6.46 34.39
N PRO A 341 -18.41 7.23 33.69
CA PRO A 341 -18.67 7.62 32.31
C PRO A 341 -18.80 6.39 31.41
N SER A 342 -19.99 6.19 30.85
CA SER A 342 -20.33 5.14 29.91
C SER A 342 -20.96 5.77 28.67
N ARG A 343 -20.62 5.27 27.49
CA ARG A 343 -21.30 5.68 26.24
C ARG A 343 -22.66 5.01 26.07
N TYR A 344 -22.99 4.04 26.95
CA TYR A 344 -24.21 3.27 26.93
C TYR A 344 -25.09 3.60 28.14
N SER A 345 -26.36 3.82 27.88
CA SER A 345 -27.38 3.91 28.93
C SER A 345 -27.72 2.53 29.50
N SER A 346 -28.25 2.48 30.71
CA SER A 346 -28.58 1.21 31.39
C SER A 346 -29.64 0.36 30.65
N ASP A 347 -30.48 1.00 29.83
CA ASP A 347 -31.52 0.37 29.00
C ASP A 347 -31.01 -0.05 27.61
N THR A 348 -29.75 0.25 27.27
CA THR A 348 -29.14 -0.24 26.03
C THR A 348 -29.14 -1.77 26.03
N LEU A 349 -29.58 -2.37 24.92
CA LEU A 349 -29.52 -3.81 24.71
C LEU A 349 -28.07 -4.30 24.73
N ILE A 350 -27.83 -5.43 25.39
CA ILE A 350 -26.49 -6.03 25.47
C ILE A 350 -25.99 -6.40 24.07
N GLU A 351 -26.87 -6.75 23.13
CA GLU A 351 -26.54 -6.94 21.71
C GLU A 351 -25.76 -5.73 21.15
N LYS A 352 -26.25 -4.49 21.36
CA LYS A 352 -25.57 -3.29 20.85
C LYS A 352 -24.20 -3.02 21.49
N ILE A 353 -24.01 -3.49 22.72
CA ILE A 353 -22.75 -3.35 23.45
C ILE A 353 -21.77 -4.43 22.98
N PHE A 354 -22.26 -5.66 22.81
CA PHE A 354 -21.54 -6.78 22.21
C PHE A 354 -21.12 -6.45 20.77
N ASP A 355 -21.99 -5.81 19.98
CA ASP A 355 -21.72 -5.41 18.60
C ASP A 355 -20.56 -4.41 18.46
N GLU A 356 -20.14 -3.84 19.58
CA GLU A 356 -19.02 -2.91 19.69
C GLU A 356 -17.89 -3.54 20.52
N MET A 357 -17.85 -4.88 20.58
CA MET A 357 -16.88 -5.70 21.31
C MET A 357 -16.80 -5.34 22.80
N MET A 358 -17.94 -5.00 23.42
CA MET A 358 -17.99 -4.54 24.80
C MET A 358 -17.09 -3.31 25.07
N VAL A 359 -16.73 -2.51 24.05
CA VAL A 359 -15.79 -1.39 24.20
C VAL A 359 -16.51 -0.10 24.60
N GLU A 360 -15.99 0.55 25.65
CA GLU A 360 -16.35 1.91 26.03
C GLU A 360 -15.51 2.94 25.29
N ASN A 361 -14.20 2.73 25.24
CA ASN A 361 -13.30 3.66 24.56
C ASN A 361 -12.04 2.96 24.03
N TRP A 362 -11.62 3.41 22.85
CA TRP A 362 -10.34 3.08 22.24
C TRP A 362 -9.36 4.22 22.57
N ASN A 363 -8.43 3.97 23.49
CA ASN A 363 -7.39 4.93 23.85
C ASN A 363 -6.09 4.53 23.16
N TYR A 364 -5.72 5.25 22.12
CA TYR A 364 -4.41 5.07 21.47
C TYR A 364 -3.69 6.40 21.38
N SER A 365 -2.37 6.32 21.38
CA SER A 365 -1.50 7.47 21.14
C SER A 365 -0.30 7.04 20.30
N TYR A 366 0.23 7.99 19.53
CA TYR A 366 1.44 7.77 18.75
C TYR A 366 2.32 9.02 18.77
N SER A 367 3.64 8.84 18.69
CA SER A 367 4.61 9.92 18.78
C SER A 367 5.42 10.07 17.50
N TYR A 368 5.27 11.22 16.84
CA TYR A 368 6.07 11.57 15.67
C TYR A 368 7.57 11.70 16.01
N GLU A 369 7.90 12.19 17.20
CA GLU A 369 9.29 12.31 17.66
C GLU A 369 9.93 10.92 17.88
N GLN A 370 9.20 9.98 18.48
CA GLN A 370 9.68 8.60 18.61
C GLN A 370 9.85 7.95 17.24
N PHE A 371 8.89 8.14 16.33
CA PHE A 371 9.01 7.69 14.94
C PHE A 371 10.26 8.28 14.26
N TYR A 372 10.52 9.58 14.43
CA TYR A 372 11.71 10.24 13.90
C TYR A 372 13.00 9.58 14.42
N HIS A 373 13.08 9.33 15.72
CA HIS A 373 14.25 8.71 16.34
C HIS A 373 14.46 7.26 15.88
N LYS A 374 13.38 6.52 15.56
CA LYS A 374 13.48 5.17 14.99
C LYS A 374 13.85 5.17 13.51
N CYS A 375 13.28 6.10 12.74
CA CYS A 375 13.66 6.33 11.34
C CYS A 375 15.14 6.73 11.24
N GLN A 376 15.64 7.56 12.16
CA GLN A 376 17.01 8.05 12.26
C GLN A 376 17.58 8.43 10.89
N PRO A 377 17.16 9.58 10.32
CA PRO A 377 17.54 9.94 8.96
C PRO A 377 19.06 10.11 8.82
N LYS A 378 19.66 9.42 7.83
CA LYS A 378 21.12 9.47 7.59
C LYS A 378 21.58 10.83 7.07
N SER A 379 20.75 11.42 6.23
CA SER A 379 20.95 12.74 5.65
C SER A 379 19.61 13.31 5.23
N CYS A 380 19.50 14.63 5.15
CA CYS A 380 18.41 15.32 4.49
C CYS A 380 18.98 16.18 3.36
N SER A 381 18.42 16.09 2.16
CA SER A 381 18.87 16.86 1.00
C SER A 381 17.77 17.75 0.47
N VAL A 382 18.15 18.94 0.01
CA VAL A 382 17.26 19.88 -0.71
C VAL A 382 17.93 20.33 -2.00
N THR A 383 17.16 20.34 -3.10
CA THR A 383 17.64 20.76 -4.41
C THR A 383 16.93 22.06 -4.84
N TYR A 384 17.70 23.10 -5.18
CA TYR A 384 17.16 24.38 -5.65
C TYR A 384 18.08 25.08 -6.65
N GLU A 385 17.52 26.02 -7.43
CA GLU A 385 18.26 26.76 -8.46
C GLU A 385 18.87 28.06 -7.91
N ARG A 386 20.15 28.32 -8.23
CA ARG A 386 20.87 29.56 -7.87
C ARG A 386 21.69 30.08 -9.05
N LYS A 387 22.00 31.38 -9.04
CA LYS A 387 22.96 31.97 -10.00
C LYS A 387 24.38 31.46 -9.75
N MET A 388 25.16 31.35 -10.84
CA MET A 388 26.57 30.94 -10.80
C MET A 388 27.42 31.81 -9.87
N ASN A 389 28.37 31.18 -9.17
CA ASN A 389 29.26 31.86 -8.24
C ASN A 389 30.19 32.84 -8.97
N VAL A 390 30.32 34.07 -8.45
CA VAL A 390 31.22 35.11 -8.96
C VAL A 390 32.67 34.63 -9.08
N ILE A 391 33.15 33.81 -8.14
CA ILE A 391 34.52 33.26 -8.19
C ILE A 391 34.68 32.33 -9.40
N TYR A 392 33.70 31.47 -9.65
CA TYR A 392 33.70 30.60 -10.82
C TYR A 392 33.70 31.42 -12.12
N ILE A 393 32.84 32.44 -12.20
CA ILE A 393 32.80 33.38 -13.34
C ILE A 393 34.16 34.04 -13.58
N ILE A 394 34.84 34.51 -12.52
CA ILE A 394 36.16 35.12 -12.61
C ILE A 394 37.21 34.10 -13.12
N THR A 395 37.25 32.90 -12.55
CA THR A 395 38.22 31.86 -12.96
C THR A 395 38.01 31.41 -14.42
N PHE A 396 36.76 31.33 -14.85
CA PHE A 396 36.40 31.04 -16.24
C PHE A 396 36.84 32.16 -17.18
N ILE A 397 36.61 33.42 -16.83
CA ILE A 397 37.06 34.58 -17.62
C ILE A 397 38.59 34.61 -17.74
N VAL A 398 39.32 34.40 -16.64
CA VAL A 398 40.80 34.44 -16.64
C VAL A 398 41.41 33.35 -17.52
N SER A 399 40.88 32.13 -17.46
CA SER A 399 41.36 31.01 -18.27
C SER A 399 41.09 31.21 -19.76
N LEU A 400 39.94 31.79 -20.11
CA LEU A 400 39.49 31.97 -21.50
C LEU A 400 40.17 33.18 -22.18
N ILE A 401 40.48 34.24 -21.43
CA ILE A 401 41.30 35.39 -21.91
C ILE A 401 42.68 34.92 -22.39
N GLY A 402 43.28 33.91 -21.74
CA GLY A 402 44.59 33.38 -22.15
C GLY A 402 44.59 32.81 -23.57
N GLY A 403 43.58 32.00 -23.91
CA GLY A 403 43.44 31.40 -25.24
C GLY A 403 43.03 32.41 -26.31
N ILE A 404 42.03 33.25 -26.01
CA ILE A 404 41.55 34.31 -26.92
C ILE A 404 42.67 35.30 -27.27
N ASN A 405 43.50 35.68 -26.30
CA ASN A 405 44.59 36.63 -26.52
C ASN A 405 45.58 36.15 -27.61
N ILE A 406 45.95 34.87 -27.59
CA ILE A 406 46.89 34.31 -28.57
C ILE A 406 46.29 34.28 -29.97
N ILE A 407 45.04 33.81 -30.08
CA ILE A 407 44.33 33.70 -31.36
C ILE A 407 44.10 35.08 -31.97
N LEU A 408 43.58 36.03 -31.18
CA LEU A 408 43.37 37.40 -31.65
C LEU A 408 44.69 38.08 -32.03
N ARG A 409 45.79 37.81 -31.32
CA ARG A 409 47.11 38.32 -31.71
C ARG A 409 47.59 37.77 -33.04
N MET A 410 47.26 36.52 -33.36
CA MET A 410 47.67 35.91 -34.63
C MET A 410 46.80 36.39 -35.79
N ILE A 411 45.48 36.49 -35.57
CA ILE A 411 44.50 36.73 -36.63
C ILE A 411 44.33 38.22 -36.96
N SER A 412 44.43 39.12 -35.98
CA SER A 412 44.24 40.57 -36.20
C SER A 412 45.14 41.16 -37.29
N PRO A 413 46.46 40.89 -37.35
CA PRO A 413 47.31 41.40 -38.44
C PRO A 413 46.96 40.78 -39.81
N ILE A 414 46.54 39.51 -39.84
CA ILE A 414 46.11 38.83 -41.08
C ILE A 414 44.82 39.45 -41.61
N ILE A 415 43.83 39.69 -40.73
CA ILE A 415 42.56 40.33 -41.09
C ILE A 415 42.82 41.75 -41.61
N ILE A 416 43.65 42.54 -40.94
CA ILE A 416 44.00 43.88 -41.42
C ILE A 416 44.72 43.83 -42.77
N GLU A 417 45.62 42.86 -42.98
CA GLU A 417 46.29 42.69 -44.27
C GLU A 417 45.30 42.32 -45.38
N ILE A 418 44.32 41.47 -45.10
CA ILE A 418 43.24 41.09 -46.03
C ILE A 418 42.33 42.29 -46.30
N ILE A 419 41.88 43.01 -45.27
CA ILE A 419 41.03 44.19 -45.39
C ILE A 419 41.73 45.27 -46.22
N LEU A 420 43.01 45.53 -45.97
CA LEU A 420 43.79 46.51 -46.71
C LEU A 420 44.06 46.07 -48.17
N LYS A 421 44.25 44.77 -48.43
CA LYS A 421 44.30 44.22 -49.80
C LYS A 421 42.97 44.39 -50.52
N LEU A 422 41.85 44.09 -49.86
CA LEU A 422 40.50 44.27 -50.43
C LEU A 422 40.19 45.75 -50.70
N MET A 423 40.58 46.65 -49.80
CA MET A 423 40.46 48.10 -50.01
C MET A 423 41.36 48.60 -51.14
N ALA A 424 42.57 48.04 -51.31
CA ALA A 424 43.47 48.37 -52.41
C ALA A 424 42.91 47.90 -53.77
N THR A 425 42.31 46.71 -53.83
CA THR A 425 41.65 46.18 -55.03
C THR A 425 40.36 46.97 -55.36
N ALA A 426 39.58 47.36 -54.35
CA ALA A 426 38.41 48.22 -54.52
C ALA A 426 38.78 49.64 -54.98
N LYS A 427 39.95 50.15 -54.60
CA LYS A 427 40.50 51.44 -55.06
C LYS A 427 41.07 51.35 -56.48
N ARG A 428 41.63 50.19 -56.87
CA ARG A 428 42.12 49.90 -58.23
C ARG A 428 40.98 49.75 -59.25
N ASN A 429 39.84 49.21 -58.84
CA ASN A 429 38.65 49.08 -59.70
C ASN A 429 37.86 50.39 -59.89
N ARG A 430 38.23 51.50 -59.21
CA ARG A 430 37.63 52.83 -59.43
C ARG A 430 38.41 53.71 -60.43
N ILE A 431 39.60 53.30 -60.87
CA ILE A 431 40.46 54.10 -61.77
C ILE A 431 41.03 53.17 -62.86
N THR A 432 40.21 52.82 -63.86
CA THR A 432 40.58 52.65 -65.28
C THR A 432 39.39 52.12 -66.09
N GLN A 433 38.77 53.00 -66.87
CA GLN A 433 38.03 52.64 -68.09
C GLN A 433 38.80 53.18 -69.31
N ILE A 434 38.74 52.42 -70.41
CA ILE A 434 39.16 52.66 -71.82
C ILE A 434 40.40 51.85 -72.29
N PRO A 435 40.35 51.21 -73.49
CA PRO A 435 41.09 49.96 -73.80
C PRO A 435 42.04 50.00 -75.04
N MET A 436 42.69 48.84 -75.31
CA MET A 436 43.33 48.34 -76.55
C MET A 436 44.76 48.89 -76.88
N ILE A 437 45.79 48.12 -77.32
CA ILE A 437 45.88 46.93 -78.23
C ILE A 437 47.27 46.22 -78.07
N GLN A 438 47.28 44.87 -78.27
CA GLN A 438 48.33 43.91 -78.75
C GLN A 438 49.74 43.83 -78.06
N GLN A 439 50.45 42.69 -77.96
CA GLN A 439 50.33 41.35 -78.56
C GLN A 439 51.13 40.30 -77.72
N GLU A 440 50.59 39.07 -77.72
CA GLU A 440 51.24 37.73 -77.71
C GLU A 440 52.61 37.46 -77.04
N ASN A 441 52.65 36.48 -76.14
CA ASN A 441 53.02 35.11 -76.55
C ASN A 441 52.84 34.05 -75.45
N HIS A 442 52.47 32.86 -75.92
CA HIS A 442 52.26 31.60 -75.21
C HIS A 442 53.51 31.10 -74.44
N GLN A 443 53.30 30.48 -73.27
CA GLN A 443 53.58 29.04 -73.10
C GLN A 443 53.02 28.50 -71.78
N SER A 444 52.38 27.34 -71.90
CA SER A 444 51.84 26.51 -70.82
C SER A 444 52.95 25.59 -70.32
N GLU A 445 53.27 25.64 -69.04
CA GLU A 445 54.00 24.58 -68.33
C GLU A 445 53.25 24.15 -67.05
N THR A 446 52.65 22.97 -67.17
CA THR A 446 52.63 21.88 -66.18
C THR A 446 52.54 22.22 -64.69
N ILE A 447 51.33 22.01 -64.19
CA ILE A 447 50.93 21.88 -62.78
C ILE A 447 51.68 20.67 -62.17
N GLY A 448 52.66 20.93 -61.29
CA GLY A 448 53.37 19.85 -60.60
C GLY A 448 54.54 20.24 -59.67
N GLY A 449 54.87 21.54 -59.51
CA GLY A 449 56.04 21.97 -58.71
C GLY A 449 55.77 22.99 -57.59
N GLY A 450 54.53 23.51 -57.48
CA GLY A 450 54.19 24.58 -56.55
C GLY A 450 54.20 24.16 -55.07
N ALA A 451 53.77 22.93 -54.78
CA ALA A 451 53.68 22.43 -53.41
C ALA A 451 55.07 22.18 -52.79
N ILE A 452 56.01 21.62 -53.54
CA ILE A 452 57.35 21.28 -53.02
C ILE A 452 58.16 22.54 -52.70
N LYS A 453 58.09 23.58 -53.56
CA LYS A 453 58.80 24.85 -53.34
C LYS A 453 58.22 25.63 -52.15
N GLN A 454 56.91 25.54 -51.90
CA GLN A 454 56.27 26.08 -50.69
C GLN A 454 56.63 25.28 -49.44
N ILE A 455 56.69 23.95 -49.52
CA ILE A 455 57.05 23.07 -48.39
C ILE A 455 58.51 23.32 -47.94
N THR A 456 59.46 23.51 -48.87
CA THR A 456 60.85 23.86 -48.50
C THR A 456 60.96 25.26 -47.88
N GLN A 457 60.24 26.26 -48.39
CA GLN A 457 60.22 27.60 -47.78
C GLN A 457 59.57 27.63 -46.38
N ILE A 458 58.59 26.76 -46.15
CA ILE A 458 57.94 26.60 -44.84
C ILE A 458 58.87 25.86 -43.87
N LYS A 459 59.56 24.81 -44.34
CA LYS A 459 60.56 24.06 -43.56
C LYS A 459 61.70 24.95 -43.07
N ASP A 460 62.23 25.81 -43.93
CA ASP A 460 63.31 26.73 -43.57
C ASP A 460 62.86 27.82 -42.58
N LYS A 461 61.63 28.34 -42.75
CA LYS A 461 61.01 29.25 -41.77
C LYS A 461 60.72 28.60 -40.42
N LEU A 462 60.34 27.32 -40.41
CA LEU A 462 60.15 26.53 -39.18
C LEU A 462 61.50 26.22 -38.50
N MET A 463 62.56 25.95 -39.26
CA MET A 463 63.91 25.72 -38.72
C MET A 463 64.52 26.97 -38.06
N MET A 464 64.16 28.17 -38.53
CA MET A 464 64.60 29.46 -37.97
C MET A 464 63.67 30.01 -36.88
N LEU A 465 62.58 29.31 -36.53
CA LEU A 465 61.62 29.78 -35.54
C LEU A 465 62.26 29.79 -34.14
N ASN A 466 62.21 30.95 -33.49
CA ASN A 466 62.66 31.14 -32.11
C ASN A 466 61.54 31.83 -31.30
N ILE A 467 60.82 31.06 -30.49
CA ILE A 467 59.72 31.55 -29.63
C ILE A 467 60.28 32.25 -28.38
N PHE A 468 61.52 31.93 -27.98
CA PHE A 468 62.19 32.44 -26.78
C PHE A 468 63.28 33.47 -27.10
N ASP A 469 63.16 34.18 -28.23
CA ASP A 469 64.14 35.17 -28.70
C ASP A 469 64.37 36.30 -27.69
N SER A 470 65.57 36.35 -27.12
CA SER A 470 65.99 37.41 -26.20
C SER A 470 66.61 38.63 -26.90
N GLY A 471 66.79 38.58 -28.23
CA GLY A 471 67.52 39.60 -28.99
C GLY A 471 69.04 39.52 -28.85
N SER A 472 69.57 38.42 -28.29
CA SER A 472 70.99 38.16 -28.17
C SER A 472 71.61 37.76 -29.51
N ASN A 473 72.80 38.30 -29.83
CA ASN A 473 73.59 37.90 -31.00
C ASN A 473 74.56 36.76 -30.69
N ASP A 474 74.59 36.26 -29.45
CA ASP A 474 75.46 35.17 -29.03
C ASP A 474 74.98 33.81 -29.60
N ALA A 475 75.88 33.10 -30.25
CA ALA A 475 75.56 31.87 -30.98
C ALA A 475 75.09 30.73 -30.04
N GLU A 476 75.63 30.66 -28.82
CA GLU A 476 75.24 29.65 -27.82
C GLU A 476 73.84 29.95 -27.26
N THR A 477 73.57 31.21 -26.94
CA THR A 477 72.27 31.67 -26.46
C THR A 477 71.18 31.43 -27.52
N VAL A 478 71.42 31.80 -28.78
CA VAL A 478 70.49 31.57 -29.89
C VAL A 478 70.25 30.07 -30.14
N HIS A 479 71.27 29.24 -29.96
CA HIS A 479 71.12 27.78 -30.08
C HIS A 479 70.23 27.19 -28.97
N ARG A 480 70.40 27.66 -27.73
CA ARG A 480 69.56 27.26 -26.58
C ARG A 480 68.11 27.66 -26.76
N GLU A 481 67.85 28.89 -27.20
CA GLU A 481 66.50 29.41 -27.43
C GLU A 481 65.77 28.67 -28.57
N ARG A 482 66.48 28.34 -29.67
CA ARG A 482 65.93 27.51 -30.75
C ARG A 482 65.64 26.07 -30.29
N THR A 483 66.47 25.52 -29.42
CA THR A 483 66.25 24.18 -28.84
C THR A 483 65.07 24.17 -27.88
N ALA A 484 64.94 25.19 -27.04
CA ALA A 484 63.77 25.41 -26.19
C ALA A 484 62.49 25.58 -27.03
N THR A 485 62.57 26.29 -28.15
CA THR A 485 61.45 26.46 -29.08
C THR A 485 60.99 25.12 -29.66
N ARG A 486 61.91 24.24 -30.05
CA ARG A 486 61.58 22.90 -30.56
C ARG A 486 60.95 22.00 -29.50
N PHE A 487 61.52 22.01 -28.29
CA PHE A 487 61.01 21.24 -27.16
C PHE A 487 59.61 21.72 -26.73
N TYR A 488 59.41 23.04 -26.69
CA TYR A 488 58.10 23.66 -26.48
C TYR A 488 57.08 23.18 -27.52
N CYS A 489 57.40 23.29 -28.81
CA CYS A 489 56.47 22.88 -29.88
C CYS A 489 56.13 21.38 -29.81
N PHE A 490 57.11 20.52 -29.51
CA PHE A 490 56.90 19.09 -29.39
C PHE A 490 55.97 18.72 -28.23
N ILE A 491 56.26 19.22 -27.02
CA ILE A 491 55.43 18.96 -25.83
C ILE A 491 54.03 19.55 -26.00
N PHE A 492 53.95 20.74 -26.58
CA PHE A 492 52.68 21.40 -26.83
C PHE A 492 51.78 20.60 -27.78
N SER A 493 52.33 20.10 -28.89
CA SER A 493 51.58 19.27 -29.85
C SER A 493 51.10 17.97 -29.23
N ILE A 494 51.94 17.28 -28.44
CA ILE A 494 51.55 16.03 -27.76
C ILE A 494 50.47 16.30 -26.71
N SER A 495 50.64 17.33 -25.89
CA SER A 495 49.70 17.68 -24.83
C SER A 495 48.34 18.05 -25.41
N ILE A 496 48.30 18.82 -26.50
CA ILE A 496 47.04 19.15 -27.20
C ILE A 496 46.41 17.90 -27.78
N PHE A 497 47.17 17.01 -28.40
CA PHE A 497 46.63 15.78 -28.98
C PHE A 497 45.96 14.89 -27.93
N ILE A 498 46.62 14.67 -26.79
CA ILE A 498 46.09 13.88 -25.68
C ILE A 498 44.83 14.52 -25.08
N ILE A 499 44.87 15.83 -24.82
CA ILE A 499 43.73 16.58 -24.26
C ILE A 499 42.53 16.55 -25.22
N THR A 500 42.77 16.72 -26.52
CA THR A 500 41.70 16.73 -27.53
C THR A 500 41.04 15.36 -27.64
N ILE A 501 41.82 14.27 -27.66
CA ILE A 501 41.28 12.91 -27.66
C ILE A 501 40.45 12.66 -26.40
N HIS A 502 40.96 13.01 -25.22
CA HIS A 502 40.25 12.78 -23.97
C HIS A 502 38.90 13.51 -23.91
N ILE A 503 38.86 14.77 -24.38
CA ILE A 503 37.63 15.57 -24.42
C ILE A 503 36.65 15.04 -25.48
N VAL A 504 37.13 14.57 -26.63
CA VAL A 504 36.27 14.04 -27.70
C VAL A 504 35.61 12.72 -27.31
N TYR A 505 36.28 11.89 -26.50
CA TYR A 505 35.75 10.59 -26.06
C TYR A 505 34.98 10.63 -24.74
N SER A 506 34.90 11.77 -24.05
CA SER A 506 34.14 11.87 -22.80
C SER A 506 32.65 12.08 -23.08
N ASN A 507 31.83 11.07 -22.80
CA ASN A 507 30.38 11.20 -22.81
C ASN A 507 29.90 11.83 -21.50
N ILE A 508 28.97 12.78 -21.58
CA ILE A 508 28.30 13.33 -20.39
C ILE A 508 26.93 12.66 -20.25
N THR A 509 26.68 12.13 -19.06
CA THR A 509 25.33 11.75 -18.62
C THR A 509 24.60 12.99 -18.12
N VAL A 510 23.57 13.42 -18.83
CA VAL A 510 22.73 14.56 -18.43
C VAL A 510 21.42 14.03 -17.88
N ILE A 511 21.03 14.49 -16.69
CA ILE A 511 19.72 14.22 -16.11
C ILE A 511 18.75 15.26 -16.66
N ARG A 512 17.76 14.81 -17.43
CA ARG A 512 16.61 15.64 -17.83
C ARG A 512 15.52 15.46 -16.80
N SER A 513 14.95 16.57 -16.32
CA SER A 513 13.80 16.57 -15.42
C SER A 513 12.61 17.26 -16.09
N ILE A 514 11.44 16.65 -15.97
CA ILE A 514 10.17 17.19 -16.45
C ILE A 514 9.26 17.36 -15.23
N PRO A 515 8.89 18.60 -14.87
CA PRO A 515 7.97 18.84 -13.76
C PRO A 515 6.56 18.41 -14.15
N LYS A 516 5.88 17.66 -13.27
CA LYS A 516 4.48 17.26 -13.40
C LYS A 516 4.08 16.78 -14.82
N PRO A 517 4.67 15.68 -15.33
CA PRO A 517 4.33 15.18 -16.66
C PRO A 517 2.86 14.74 -16.74
N SER A 518 2.28 14.78 -17.94
CA SER A 518 1.02 14.10 -18.23
C SER A 518 1.23 12.59 -18.36
N GLU A 519 0.14 11.80 -18.28
CA GLU A 519 0.21 10.35 -18.46
C GLU A 519 0.84 9.97 -19.81
N ASP A 520 0.44 10.63 -20.89
CA ASP A 520 1.00 10.40 -22.24
C ASP A 520 2.50 10.73 -22.29
N GLN A 521 2.91 11.87 -21.73
CA GLN A 521 4.32 12.27 -21.67
C GLN A 521 5.16 11.26 -20.90
N TYR A 522 4.64 10.74 -19.79
CA TYR A 522 5.32 9.69 -19.02
C TYR A 522 5.46 8.42 -19.86
N ASN A 523 4.41 7.98 -20.56
CA ASN A 523 4.44 6.77 -21.38
C ASN A 523 5.46 6.88 -22.53
N ASP A 524 5.54 8.03 -23.19
CA ASP A 524 6.52 8.29 -24.25
C ASP A 524 7.97 8.17 -23.75
N ILE A 525 8.24 8.67 -22.54
CA ILE A 525 9.58 8.63 -21.94
C ILE A 525 9.88 7.21 -21.44
N LEU A 526 8.89 6.52 -20.87
CA LEU A 526 9.04 5.16 -20.38
C LEU A 526 9.47 4.20 -21.50
N ILE A 527 8.95 4.37 -22.71
CA ILE A 527 9.33 3.57 -23.89
C ILE A 527 10.81 3.75 -24.26
N SER A 528 11.33 4.97 -24.10
CA SER A 528 12.67 5.33 -24.58
C SER A 528 13.76 5.26 -23.50
N HIS A 529 13.40 5.37 -22.22
CA HIS A 529 14.35 5.52 -21.11
C HIS A 529 13.96 4.73 -19.85
N SER A 530 13.32 3.56 -20.01
CA SER A 530 12.81 2.71 -18.91
C SER A 530 13.81 2.53 -17.77
N ASP A 531 15.08 2.27 -18.10
CA ASP A 531 16.09 1.81 -17.14
C ASP A 531 16.59 2.92 -16.20
N SER A 532 16.40 4.18 -16.57
CA SER A 532 16.89 5.34 -15.82
C SER A 532 15.78 6.31 -15.38
N LEU A 533 14.53 6.02 -15.71
CA LEU A 533 13.39 6.87 -15.40
C LEU A 533 13.03 6.76 -13.91
N ASP A 534 13.05 7.89 -13.21
CA ASP A 534 12.64 8.02 -11.82
C ASP A 534 11.58 9.12 -11.67
N CYS A 535 10.39 8.71 -11.24
CA CYS A 535 9.21 9.55 -11.10
C CYS A 535 8.66 9.40 -9.68
N PRO A 536 9.04 10.23 -8.70
CA PRO A 536 8.48 10.18 -7.36
C PRO A 536 7.01 10.63 -7.36
N CYS A 537 6.16 9.87 -6.68
CA CYS A 537 4.76 10.23 -6.46
C CYS A 537 4.67 11.37 -5.42
N SER A 538 3.74 12.29 -5.62
CA SER A 538 3.36 13.28 -4.59
C SER A 538 2.62 12.62 -3.40
N LYS A 539 1.82 11.58 -3.68
CA LYS A 539 1.14 10.76 -2.68
C LYS A 539 1.66 9.33 -2.76
N VAL A 540 2.33 8.88 -1.68
CA VAL A 540 2.96 7.56 -1.62
C VAL A 540 2.03 6.44 -1.15
N SER A 541 0.88 6.80 -0.58
CA SER A 541 -0.10 5.89 0.02
C SER A 541 -1.47 6.26 -0.50
N ILE A 542 -2.03 5.44 -1.39
CA ILE A 542 -3.28 5.72 -2.11
C ILE A 542 -4.28 4.62 -1.80
N GLU A 543 -5.44 4.97 -1.26
CA GLU A 543 -6.49 3.99 -0.98
C GLU A 543 -7.00 3.34 -2.27
N TYR A 544 -7.26 2.03 -2.26
CA TYR A 544 -7.69 1.30 -3.45
C TYR A 544 -9.00 1.86 -4.03
N ARG A 545 -9.92 2.37 -3.20
CA ARG A 545 -11.19 2.97 -3.64
C ARG A 545 -11.05 4.08 -4.69
N TYR A 546 -9.89 4.75 -4.76
CA TYR A 546 -9.69 5.83 -5.73
C TYR A 546 -9.44 5.33 -7.15
N PHE A 547 -9.02 4.08 -7.32
CA PHE A 547 -8.66 3.53 -8.63
C PHE A 547 -9.21 2.12 -8.87
N MET A 548 -9.96 1.57 -7.92
CA MET A 548 -10.58 0.25 -8.02
C MET A 548 -12.03 0.28 -7.55
N LYS A 549 -12.87 -0.47 -8.24
CA LYS A 549 -14.24 -0.81 -7.84
C LYS A 549 -14.41 -2.33 -7.91
N ILE A 550 -15.00 -2.91 -6.88
CA ILE A 550 -15.29 -4.34 -6.80
C ILE A 550 -16.79 -4.51 -6.59
N GLU A 551 -17.41 -5.35 -7.40
CA GLU A 551 -18.79 -5.81 -7.24
C GLU A 551 -18.82 -7.33 -7.31
N THR A 552 -19.80 -7.95 -6.65
CA THR A 552 -19.93 -9.40 -6.59
C THR A 552 -21.32 -9.85 -6.98
N ARG A 553 -21.39 -10.93 -7.77
CA ARG A 553 -22.64 -11.66 -8.03
C ARG A 553 -22.65 -12.91 -7.18
N PHE A 554 -23.72 -13.10 -6.41
CA PHE A 554 -23.92 -14.30 -5.59
C PHE A 554 -24.68 -15.38 -6.36
N HIS A 555 -24.56 -16.62 -5.89
CA HIS A 555 -25.23 -17.80 -6.43
C HIS A 555 -26.75 -17.62 -6.40
N SER A 556 -27.43 -18.08 -7.46
CA SER A 556 -28.86 -17.84 -7.68
C SER A 556 -29.77 -18.36 -6.56
N ILE A 557 -29.32 -19.34 -5.76
CA ILE A 557 -30.02 -19.77 -4.54
C ILE A 557 -30.26 -18.61 -3.55
N CYS A 558 -29.30 -17.69 -3.41
CA CYS A 558 -29.36 -16.57 -2.48
C CYS A 558 -30.32 -15.45 -2.88
N VAL A 559 -31.03 -15.60 -4.00
CA VAL A 559 -32.11 -14.71 -4.45
C VAL A 559 -33.36 -15.51 -4.88
N SER A 560 -33.37 -16.82 -4.65
CA SER A 560 -34.46 -17.72 -5.08
C SER A 560 -35.63 -17.74 -4.09
N HIS A 561 -36.76 -18.31 -4.51
CA HIS A 561 -37.91 -18.54 -3.63
C HIS A 561 -37.56 -19.44 -2.42
N PHE A 562 -36.55 -20.31 -2.54
CA PHE A 562 -36.19 -21.30 -1.51
C PHE A 562 -35.52 -20.70 -0.26
N ILE A 563 -35.04 -19.45 -0.34
CA ILE A 563 -34.58 -18.70 0.85
C ILE A 563 -35.62 -17.70 1.36
N GLY A 564 -36.83 -17.69 0.77
CA GLY A 564 -37.92 -16.83 1.18
C GLY A 564 -38.57 -17.30 2.48
N GLN A 565 -39.13 -16.37 3.25
CA GLN A 565 -39.88 -16.68 4.47
C GLN A 565 -41.13 -17.52 4.16
N GLU A 566 -41.83 -17.24 3.06
CA GLU A 566 -43.01 -18.00 2.63
C GLU A 566 -42.70 -19.50 2.43
N TRP A 567 -41.62 -19.80 1.71
CA TRP A 567 -41.14 -21.17 1.51
C TRP A 567 -40.82 -21.84 2.85
N ARG A 568 -40.06 -21.17 3.72
CA ARG A 568 -39.72 -21.71 5.04
C ARG A 568 -40.94 -21.95 5.91
N ASP A 569 -41.87 -21.01 5.95
CA ASP A 569 -43.08 -21.10 6.76
C ASP A 569 -43.99 -22.25 6.29
N SER A 570 -44.02 -22.53 4.99
CA SER A 570 -44.76 -23.68 4.44
C SER A 570 -44.17 -25.05 4.82
N LEU A 571 -42.94 -25.08 5.34
CA LEU A 571 -42.27 -26.28 5.86
C LEU A 571 -42.37 -26.42 7.39
N LEU A 572 -43.07 -25.51 8.07
CA LEU A 572 -43.31 -25.61 9.52
C LEU A 572 -44.51 -26.51 9.80
N HIS A 573 -44.32 -27.52 10.65
CA HIS A 573 -45.42 -28.37 11.10
C HIS A 573 -45.36 -28.63 12.61
N HIS A 574 -46.53 -28.57 13.26
CA HIS A 574 -46.67 -28.59 14.72
C HIS A 574 -46.84 -30.00 15.31
N THR A 575 -46.98 -31.04 14.48
CA THR A 575 -47.25 -32.41 14.96
C THR A 575 -46.34 -33.42 14.27
N VAL A 576 -45.35 -33.92 15.01
CA VAL A 576 -44.49 -35.03 14.57
C VAL A 576 -45.05 -36.32 15.15
N TYR A 577 -45.96 -36.99 14.42
CA TYR A 577 -46.17 -38.42 14.66
C TYR A 577 -45.03 -39.17 13.97
N ILE A 578 -44.25 -39.97 14.72
CA ILE A 578 -43.24 -40.96 14.28
C ILE A 578 -42.94 -40.90 12.76
N MET A 579 -42.05 -40.00 12.36
CA MET A 579 -41.61 -39.85 10.97
C MET A 579 -40.09 -40.02 10.87
N ASP A 580 -39.66 -40.66 9.78
CA ASP A 580 -38.26 -41.00 9.51
C ASP A 580 -37.36 -39.77 9.57
N ARG A 581 -36.16 -39.91 10.17
CA ARG A 581 -35.20 -38.80 10.28
C ARG A 581 -34.82 -38.20 8.91
N ARG A 582 -34.90 -39.01 7.86
CA ARG A 582 -34.56 -38.66 6.47
C ARG A 582 -35.67 -37.89 5.75
N ASP A 583 -36.82 -37.71 6.39
CA ASP A 583 -37.95 -37.01 5.80
C ASP A 583 -37.78 -35.49 5.86
N ILE A 584 -37.76 -34.85 4.69
CA ILE A 584 -37.58 -33.39 4.57
C ILE A 584 -38.74 -32.61 5.21
N ARG A 585 -39.93 -33.19 5.35
CA ARG A 585 -41.11 -32.48 5.90
C ARG A 585 -40.96 -32.12 7.37
N ILE A 586 -40.07 -32.80 8.09
CA ILE A 586 -39.89 -32.60 9.54
C ILE A 586 -38.89 -31.47 9.80
N ARG A 587 -37.85 -31.38 8.97
CA ARG A 587 -36.64 -30.57 9.23
C ARG A 587 -36.31 -29.59 8.10
N GLY A 588 -37.11 -29.59 7.04
CA GLY A 588 -36.92 -28.79 5.84
C GLY A 588 -36.78 -27.31 6.16
N ASN A 589 -37.64 -26.79 7.06
CA ASN A 589 -37.54 -25.40 7.51
C ASN A 589 -36.12 -25.05 8.01
N SER A 590 -35.52 -25.86 8.90
CA SER A 590 -34.17 -25.62 9.41
C SER A 590 -33.09 -25.70 8.34
N TYR A 591 -33.22 -26.61 7.35
CA TYR A 591 -32.28 -26.71 6.23
C TYR A 591 -32.27 -25.43 5.39
N PHE A 592 -33.43 -24.91 5.01
CA PHE A 592 -33.53 -23.68 4.20
C PHE A 592 -33.30 -22.42 5.02
N LEU A 593 -33.57 -22.44 6.33
CA LEU A 593 -33.17 -21.38 7.24
C LEU A 593 -31.65 -21.25 7.32
N PHE A 594 -30.94 -22.39 7.38
CA PHE A 594 -29.48 -22.40 7.35
C PHE A 594 -28.93 -21.82 6.04
N ILE A 595 -29.46 -22.26 4.89
CA ILE A 595 -29.05 -21.73 3.57
C ILE A 595 -29.29 -20.22 3.49
N SER A 596 -30.48 -19.75 3.91
CA SER A 596 -30.81 -18.32 3.95
C SER A 596 -29.84 -17.55 4.84
N SER A 597 -29.49 -18.09 6.00
CA SER A 597 -28.60 -17.43 6.96
C SER A 597 -27.16 -17.38 6.45
N LEU A 598 -26.69 -18.44 5.77
CA LEU A 598 -25.38 -18.44 5.11
C LEU A 598 -25.32 -17.39 4.00
N CYS A 599 -26.35 -17.29 3.15
CA CYS A 599 -26.41 -16.28 2.10
C CYS A 599 -26.33 -14.86 2.68
N GLN A 600 -27.09 -14.55 3.73
CA GLN A 600 -27.04 -13.25 4.41
C GLN A 600 -25.66 -12.99 5.02
N LEU A 601 -25.13 -13.97 5.77
CA LEU A 601 -23.82 -13.87 6.40
C LEU A 601 -22.71 -13.61 5.38
N PHE A 602 -22.71 -14.32 4.26
CA PHE A 602 -21.68 -14.15 3.21
C PHE A 602 -21.82 -12.84 2.48
N GLN A 603 -23.04 -12.38 2.20
CA GLN A 603 -23.27 -11.06 1.62
C GLN A 603 -22.68 -9.95 2.50
N THR A 604 -22.98 -9.95 3.80
CA THR A 604 -22.43 -8.97 4.75
C THR A 604 -20.91 -9.13 4.88
N THR A 605 -20.41 -10.35 5.04
CA THR A 605 -18.97 -10.61 5.21
C THR A 605 -18.16 -10.15 4.00
N ILE A 606 -18.65 -10.42 2.78
CA ILE A 606 -18.00 -9.98 1.53
C ILE A 606 -18.08 -8.46 1.39
N HIS A 607 -19.24 -7.86 1.69
CA HIS A 607 -19.38 -6.41 1.64
C HIS A 607 -18.40 -5.70 2.56
N ASP A 608 -18.32 -6.13 3.82
CA ASP A 608 -17.40 -5.57 4.83
C ASP A 608 -15.94 -5.82 4.44
N ALA A 609 -15.61 -7.01 3.91
CA ALA A 609 -14.27 -7.33 3.46
C ALA A 609 -13.84 -6.47 2.26
N ILE A 610 -14.75 -6.24 1.29
CA ILE A 610 -14.51 -5.35 0.15
C ILE A 610 -14.33 -3.91 0.63
N ASP A 611 -15.20 -3.42 1.53
CA ASP A 611 -15.10 -2.04 2.02
C ASP A 611 -13.78 -1.82 2.77
N GLN A 612 -13.37 -2.77 3.62
CA GLN A 612 -12.07 -2.74 4.28
C GLN A 612 -10.91 -2.76 3.28
N PHE A 613 -10.95 -3.67 2.30
CA PHE A 613 -9.93 -3.76 1.26
C PHE A 613 -9.85 -2.46 0.45
N LEU A 614 -10.97 -1.83 0.12
CA LEU A 614 -11.00 -0.58 -0.63
C LEU A 614 -10.48 0.64 0.16
N HIS A 615 -10.59 0.61 1.50
CA HIS A 615 -9.99 1.60 2.40
C HIS A 615 -8.51 1.34 2.72
N ASP A 616 -8.01 0.14 2.46
CA ASP A 616 -6.58 -0.13 2.54
C ASP A 616 -5.81 0.63 1.45
N THR A 617 -4.50 0.76 1.62
CA THR A 617 -3.66 1.62 0.80
C THR A 617 -2.66 0.84 -0.05
N PHE A 618 -2.62 1.19 -1.32
CA PHE A 618 -1.54 0.82 -2.21
C PHE A 618 -0.35 1.77 -1.97
N ILE A 619 0.74 1.22 -1.45
CA ILE A 619 1.95 1.98 -1.13
C ILE A 619 2.93 1.90 -2.29
N ASN A 620 3.23 3.06 -2.86
CA ASN A 620 4.24 3.15 -3.90
C ASN A 620 4.92 4.53 -3.92
N ILE A 621 6.24 4.52 -3.80
CA ILE A 621 7.05 5.75 -3.71
C ILE A 621 7.26 6.38 -5.09
N ARG A 622 7.30 5.53 -6.11
CA ARG A 622 7.58 5.90 -7.50
C ARG A 622 6.41 5.51 -8.37
N LEU A 623 6.14 6.29 -9.40
CA LEU A 623 5.20 5.88 -10.43
C LEU A 623 5.69 4.58 -11.06
N ILE A 624 4.80 3.59 -11.15
CA ILE A 624 5.07 2.30 -11.80
C ILE A 624 4.42 2.28 -13.17
N SER A 625 4.91 1.42 -14.05
CA SER A 625 4.31 1.24 -15.37
C SER A 625 2.88 0.67 -15.26
N ARG A 626 2.07 0.86 -16.30
CA ARG A 626 0.71 0.28 -16.37
C ARG A 626 0.74 -1.26 -16.26
N PRO A 627 1.61 -2.01 -16.98
CA PRO A 627 1.72 -3.45 -16.81
C PRO A 627 2.09 -3.88 -15.38
N ASP A 628 3.03 -3.18 -14.73
CA ASP A 628 3.42 -3.48 -13.35
C ASP A 628 2.30 -3.19 -12.35
N PHE A 629 1.57 -2.09 -12.56
CA PHE A 629 0.38 -1.76 -11.77
C PHE A 629 -0.67 -2.86 -11.90
N GLU A 630 -1.05 -3.23 -13.12
CA GLU A 630 -2.06 -4.26 -13.36
C GLU A 630 -1.67 -5.60 -12.74
N MET A 631 -0.42 -6.05 -12.94
CA MET A 631 0.10 -7.29 -12.37
C MET A 631 0.07 -7.29 -10.83
N ARG A 632 0.54 -6.20 -10.20
CA ARG A 632 0.55 -6.09 -8.74
C ARG A 632 -0.86 -6.07 -8.18
N ILE A 633 -1.74 -5.32 -8.80
CA ILE A 633 -3.14 -5.22 -8.39
C ILE A 633 -3.86 -6.56 -8.54
N ASP A 634 -3.63 -7.29 -9.63
CA ASP A 634 -4.16 -8.66 -9.81
C ASP A 634 -3.69 -9.61 -8.72
N ASN A 635 -2.40 -9.57 -8.39
CA ASN A 635 -1.85 -10.43 -7.35
C ASN A 635 -2.43 -10.09 -5.97
N ILE A 636 -2.51 -8.80 -5.63
CA ILE A 636 -3.10 -8.32 -4.37
C ILE A 636 -4.58 -8.73 -4.28
N PHE A 637 -5.35 -8.54 -5.35
CA PHE A 637 -6.76 -8.93 -5.36
C PHE A 637 -6.96 -10.45 -5.28
N SER A 638 -6.13 -11.23 -5.96
CA SER A 638 -6.13 -12.70 -5.86
C SER A 638 -5.83 -13.16 -4.43
N GLN A 639 -4.86 -12.53 -3.76
CA GLN A 639 -4.56 -12.79 -2.36
C GLN A 639 -5.73 -12.43 -1.44
N PHE A 640 -6.36 -11.27 -1.65
CA PHE A 640 -7.55 -10.85 -0.92
C PHE A 640 -8.68 -11.89 -1.03
N ARG A 641 -9.02 -12.31 -2.25
CA ARG A 641 -10.06 -13.31 -2.50
C ARG A 641 -9.75 -14.63 -1.79
N ASN A 642 -8.56 -15.18 -2.02
CA ASN A 642 -8.19 -16.49 -1.48
C ASN A 642 -8.11 -16.48 0.06
N THR A 643 -7.61 -15.38 0.65
CA THR A 643 -7.52 -15.24 2.11
C THR A 643 -8.91 -15.14 2.74
N THR A 644 -9.83 -14.42 2.09
CA THR A 644 -11.22 -14.26 2.56
C THR A 644 -11.94 -15.61 2.59
N SER A 645 -11.89 -16.38 1.50
CA SER A 645 -12.49 -17.73 1.45
C SER A 645 -11.83 -18.71 2.42
N ALA A 646 -10.49 -18.76 2.45
CA ALA A 646 -9.77 -19.70 3.33
C ALA A 646 -10.03 -19.44 4.82
N LYS A 647 -10.14 -18.15 5.22
CA LYS A 647 -10.51 -17.76 6.58
C LYS A 647 -11.88 -18.30 6.94
N PHE A 648 -12.84 -18.25 6.01
CA PHE A 648 -14.16 -18.81 6.22
C PHE A 648 -14.13 -20.33 6.41
N SER A 649 -13.62 -21.07 5.42
CA SER A 649 -13.64 -22.53 5.44
C SER A 649 -12.95 -23.08 6.69
N ARG A 650 -11.85 -22.45 7.13
CA ARG A 650 -11.15 -22.84 8.36
C ARG A 650 -12.01 -22.64 9.61
N ASN A 651 -12.62 -21.46 9.79
CA ASN A 651 -13.44 -21.17 10.98
C ASN A 651 -14.70 -22.03 10.99
N PHE A 652 -15.33 -22.20 9.84
CA PHE A 652 -16.54 -23.00 9.70
C PHE A 652 -16.28 -24.48 9.99
N LYS A 653 -15.18 -25.03 9.46
CA LYS A 653 -14.73 -26.38 9.80
C LYS A 653 -14.47 -26.54 11.29
N LEU A 654 -13.77 -25.59 11.93
CA LEU A 654 -13.49 -25.64 13.37
C LEU A 654 -14.79 -25.71 14.20
N ILE A 655 -15.80 -24.91 13.86
CA ILE A 655 -17.10 -24.91 14.55
C ILE A 655 -17.77 -26.29 14.40
N ARG A 656 -17.79 -26.85 13.18
CA ARG A 656 -18.35 -28.20 12.91
C ARG A 656 -17.62 -29.28 13.70
N ASP A 657 -16.29 -29.26 13.71
CA ASP A 657 -15.44 -30.24 14.41
C ASP A 657 -15.67 -30.16 15.94
N ILE A 658 -15.77 -28.95 16.51
CA ILE A 658 -16.10 -28.75 17.93
C ILE A 658 -17.48 -29.30 18.26
N MET A 659 -18.48 -29.00 17.43
CA MET A 659 -19.85 -29.46 17.62
C MET A 659 -19.96 -30.99 17.59
N ASN A 660 -19.31 -31.62 16.61
CA ASN A 660 -19.30 -33.07 16.48
C ASN A 660 -18.50 -33.74 17.62
N GLY A 661 -17.28 -33.25 17.89
CA GLY A 661 -16.39 -33.81 18.91
C GLY A 661 -16.92 -33.71 20.34
N ASN A 662 -17.73 -32.68 20.63
CA ASN A 662 -18.41 -32.54 21.92
C ASN A 662 -19.78 -33.24 21.98
N THR A 663 -20.21 -33.90 20.89
CA THR A 663 -21.44 -34.71 20.85
C THR A 663 -22.71 -33.94 21.23
N PHE A 664 -22.79 -32.65 20.87
CA PHE A 664 -23.98 -31.84 21.19
C PHE A 664 -25.23 -32.44 20.54
N VAL A 665 -26.23 -32.78 21.34
CA VAL A 665 -27.44 -33.44 20.83
C VAL A 665 -28.33 -32.42 20.13
N SER A 666 -28.53 -32.62 18.82
CA SER A 666 -29.46 -31.82 18.05
C SER A 666 -30.90 -32.15 18.45
N GLY A 667 -31.74 -31.13 18.60
CA GLY A 667 -33.18 -31.31 18.79
C GLY A 667 -33.86 -31.96 17.58
N HIS A 668 -33.18 -32.02 16.44
CA HIS A 668 -33.62 -32.77 15.27
C HIS A 668 -33.30 -34.27 15.34
N LEU A 669 -32.55 -34.74 16.34
CA LEU A 669 -32.18 -36.15 16.51
C LEU A 669 -31.44 -36.76 15.30
N LEU A 670 -30.65 -35.95 14.60
CA LEU A 670 -29.88 -36.38 13.43
C LEU A 670 -28.56 -37.08 13.79
N ASN A 671 -27.95 -36.71 14.92
CA ASN A 671 -26.66 -37.25 15.38
C ASN A 671 -26.79 -38.22 16.55
N TRP A 672 -27.63 -37.89 17.54
CA TRP A 672 -27.82 -38.65 18.76
C TRP A 672 -29.29 -38.74 19.08
N GLU A 673 -29.71 -39.86 19.67
CA GLU A 673 -31.06 -40.04 20.18
C GLU A 673 -31.05 -40.41 21.66
N TRP A 674 -32.02 -39.88 22.41
CA TRP A 674 -32.26 -40.29 23.79
C TRP A 674 -33.01 -41.61 23.79
N TRP A 675 -32.48 -42.55 24.56
CA TRP A 675 -33.01 -43.90 24.66
C TRP A 675 -33.30 -44.23 26.12
N ARG A 676 -34.40 -44.93 26.39
CA ARG A 676 -34.65 -45.52 27.71
C ARG A 676 -35.12 -46.96 27.58
N ASP A 677 -34.35 -47.86 28.18
CA ASP A 677 -34.75 -49.24 28.43
C ASP A 677 -35.52 -49.28 29.77
N LEU A 678 -36.82 -49.58 29.70
CA LEU A 678 -37.70 -49.62 30.86
C LEU A 678 -37.44 -50.80 31.80
N THR A 679 -36.63 -51.78 31.39
CA THR A 679 -36.22 -52.91 32.25
C THR A 679 -35.13 -52.53 33.26
N ARG A 680 -34.51 -51.36 33.09
CA ARG A 680 -33.42 -50.86 33.95
C ARG A 680 -33.83 -49.57 34.64
N THR A 681 -33.64 -49.50 35.96
CA THR A 681 -33.76 -48.25 36.72
C THR A 681 -32.56 -47.37 36.45
N PHE A 682 -32.62 -46.56 35.39
CA PHE A 682 -31.61 -45.52 35.17
C PHE A 682 -31.98 -44.23 35.90
N TYR A 683 -31.03 -43.68 36.67
CA TYR A 683 -31.10 -42.33 37.25
C TYR A 683 -30.77 -41.23 36.21
N THR A 684 -30.24 -41.62 35.05
CA THR A 684 -29.87 -40.75 33.92
C THR A 684 -30.54 -41.22 32.64
N ILE A 685 -30.79 -40.32 31.70
CA ILE A 685 -31.28 -40.68 30.36
C ILE A 685 -30.07 -40.87 29.45
N PRO A 686 -29.73 -42.10 29.02
CA PRO A 686 -28.62 -42.31 28.11
C PRO A 686 -28.96 -41.81 26.70
N THR A 687 -27.92 -41.40 25.98
CA THR A 687 -27.98 -41.15 24.54
C THR A 687 -27.22 -42.25 23.80
N ARG A 688 -27.59 -42.49 22.54
CA ARG A 688 -26.82 -43.34 21.63
C ARG A 688 -26.65 -42.65 20.28
N PRO A 689 -25.53 -42.89 19.58
CA PRO A 689 -25.30 -42.25 18.30
C PRO A 689 -26.21 -42.87 17.23
N ILE A 690 -26.62 -42.03 16.30
CA ILE A 690 -27.30 -42.46 15.08
C ILE A 690 -26.31 -43.25 14.21
N ILE A 691 -26.76 -44.42 13.74
CA ILE A 691 -26.07 -45.26 12.76
C ILE A 691 -26.90 -45.26 11.48
N MET A 692 -26.25 -44.95 10.36
CA MET A 692 -26.80 -44.98 9.01
C MET A 692 -26.87 -46.43 8.49
N ASP A 693 -27.73 -46.70 7.50
CA ASP A 693 -27.95 -47.97 6.81
C ASP A 693 -26.65 -48.54 6.20
N ASN A 694 -25.70 -47.68 5.84
CA ASN A 694 -24.36 -48.07 5.37
C ASN A 694 -23.37 -48.41 6.50
N GLY A 695 -23.79 -48.37 7.77
CA GLY A 695 -22.97 -48.62 8.95
C GLY A 695 -22.19 -47.39 9.47
N CYS A 696 -22.29 -46.23 8.82
CA CYS A 696 -21.61 -45.01 9.28
C CYS A 696 -22.27 -44.49 10.56
N SER A 697 -21.46 -44.20 11.59
CA SER A 697 -21.95 -43.72 12.88
C SER A 697 -21.62 -42.25 13.11
N CYS A 698 -22.66 -41.47 13.40
CA CYS A 698 -22.54 -40.05 13.77
C CYS A 698 -21.79 -39.80 15.09
N GLY A 699 -21.53 -40.84 15.88
CA GLY A 699 -20.66 -40.75 17.06
C GLY A 699 -19.17 -40.84 16.73
N THR A 700 -18.82 -41.19 15.50
CA THR A 700 -17.42 -41.39 15.06
C THR A 700 -17.02 -40.53 13.88
N GLN A 701 -17.98 -40.17 13.02
CA GLN A 701 -17.77 -39.45 11.77
C GLN A 701 -18.92 -38.44 11.58
N SER A 702 -18.61 -37.19 11.24
CA SER A 702 -19.62 -36.15 10.98
C SER A 702 -20.18 -36.18 9.56
N ASP A 703 -19.42 -36.71 8.61
CA ASP A 703 -19.70 -36.76 7.18
C ASP A 703 -20.54 -37.98 6.77
N CYS A 704 -21.14 -38.69 7.74
CA CYS A 704 -22.09 -39.76 7.43
C CYS A 704 -23.33 -39.17 6.74
N THR A 705 -23.70 -39.75 5.60
CA THR A 705 -24.88 -39.31 4.83
C THR A 705 -25.71 -40.47 4.33
N GLU A 706 -27.02 -40.23 4.20
CA GLU A 706 -27.98 -41.10 3.55
C GLU A 706 -28.88 -40.30 2.61
N PRO A 707 -29.52 -40.91 1.62
CA PRO A 707 -30.43 -40.16 0.78
C PRO A 707 -31.67 -39.67 1.53
N GLY A 708 -32.01 -38.39 1.31
CA GLY A 708 -33.19 -37.74 1.85
C GLY A 708 -34.38 -37.78 0.89
N GLY A 709 -35.57 -37.62 1.45
CA GLY A 709 -36.78 -37.66 0.64
C GLY A 709 -38.06 -37.42 1.42
N VAL A 710 -39.15 -37.87 0.83
CA VAL A 710 -40.47 -37.94 1.46
C VAL A 710 -40.75 -39.42 1.71
N PHE A 711 -41.13 -39.78 2.93
CA PHE A 711 -41.39 -41.16 3.35
C PHE A 711 -42.87 -41.37 3.66
N TYR A 712 -43.30 -42.64 3.70
CA TYR A 712 -44.63 -42.94 4.26
C TYR A 712 -44.66 -42.66 5.76
N THR A 713 -45.80 -42.20 6.25
CA THR A 713 -46.00 -41.88 7.67
C THR A 713 -46.48 -43.16 8.38
N TYR A 714 -46.25 -43.32 9.68
CA TYR A 714 -46.75 -44.42 10.54
C TYR A 714 -45.99 -45.78 10.55
N TYR A 715 -44.83 -45.90 9.92
CA TYR A 715 -44.01 -47.14 9.99
C TYR A 715 -42.68 -46.89 10.71
N ARG A 716 -42.17 -47.89 11.44
CA ARG A 716 -40.85 -47.81 12.13
C ARG A 716 -39.69 -47.70 11.12
N ASN A 717 -39.84 -48.29 9.94
CA ASN A 717 -38.95 -48.19 8.78
C ASN A 717 -39.83 -47.93 7.53
N PRO A 718 -40.27 -46.69 7.31
CA PRO A 718 -41.19 -46.40 6.22
C PRO A 718 -40.50 -46.53 4.86
N PRO A 719 -41.18 -47.06 3.83
CA PRO A 719 -40.67 -46.97 2.47
C PRO A 719 -40.59 -45.51 2.03
N ILE A 720 -39.67 -45.22 1.10
CA ILE A 720 -39.56 -43.91 0.47
C ILE A 720 -40.73 -43.71 -0.52
N LYS A 721 -41.38 -42.56 -0.46
CA LYS A 721 -42.43 -42.14 -1.38
C LYS A 721 -41.86 -41.35 -2.56
N PHE A 722 -40.89 -40.48 -2.28
CA PHE A 722 -40.19 -39.68 -3.28
C PHE A 722 -38.76 -39.42 -2.83
N PHE A 723 -37.83 -39.81 -3.69
CA PHE A 723 -36.42 -39.46 -3.54
C PHE A 723 -36.20 -38.05 -4.06
N ILE A 724 -35.46 -37.23 -3.32
CA ILE A 724 -35.08 -35.90 -3.78
C ILE A 724 -33.65 -36.01 -4.35
N PRO A 725 -33.48 -35.95 -5.68
CA PRO A 725 -32.16 -35.92 -6.32
C PRO A 725 -31.22 -34.92 -5.65
N GLY A 726 -30.06 -35.42 -5.24
CA GLY A 726 -28.98 -34.61 -4.68
C GLY A 726 -29.18 -34.19 -3.23
N TRP A 727 -30.30 -34.53 -2.60
CA TRP A 727 -30.54 -34.20 -1.21
C TRP A 727 -30.14 -35.35 -0.28
N ASN A 728 -29.13 -35.11 0.54
CA ASN A 728 -28.59 -36.07 1.49
C ASN A 728 -28.86 -35.61 2.92
N ILE A 729 -29.13 -36.56 3.80
CA ILE A 729 -29.37 -36.38 5.23
C ILE A 729 -28.11 -36.80 5.97
N GLY A 730 -27.54 -35.85 6.71
CA GLY A 730 -26.32 -36.04 7.48
C GLY A 730 -26.54 -36.10 8.99
N CYS A 731 -25.45 -36.14 9.74
CA CYS A 731 -25.47 -36.14 11.21
C CYS A 731 -25.99 -34.84 11.84
N SER A 732 -26.08 -33.75 11.07
CA SER A 732 -26.65 -32.49 11.54
C SER A 732 -27.35 -31.75 10.41
N VAL A 733 -28.05 -30.65 10.71
CA VAL A 733 -28.65 -29.78 9.68
C VAL A 733 -27.56 -29.18 8.80
N VAL A 734 -26.45 -28.78 9.42
CA VAL A 734 -25.29 -28.25 8.70
C VAL A 734 -24.73 -29.32 7.76
N GLU A 735 -24.45 -30.53 8.25
CA GLU A 735 -23.89 -31.61 7.43
C GLU A 735 -24.84 -32.05 6.31
N THR A 736 -26.15 -32.10 6.60
CA THR A 736 -27.20 -32.36 5.60
C THR A 736 -27.10 -31.39 4.43
N VAL A 737 -27.09 -30.08 4.73
CA VAL A 737 -27.04 -29.07 3.67
C VAL A 737 -25.72 -29.14 2.93
N LEU A 738 -24.59 -29.19 3.64
CA LEU A 738 -23.27 -29.15 3.01
C LEU A 738 -23.01 -30.35 2.10
N HIS A 739 -23.45 -31.55 2.48
CA HIS A 739 -23.29 -32.76 1.65
C HIS A 739 -24.40 -32.98 0.62
N SER A 740 -25.33 -32.03 0.48
CA SER A 740 -26.35 -32.03 -0.57
C SER A 740 -25.92 -31.20 -1.78
N THR A 741 -26.68 -31.29 -2.88
CA THR A 741 -26.56 -30.45 -4.07
C THR A 741 -27.88 -29.71 -4.33
N PHE A 742 -27.86 -28.69 -5.21
CA PHE A 742 -29.07 -27.96 -5.59
C PHE A 742 -29.82 -28.56 -6.79
N GLU A 743 -29.46 -29.77 -7.24
CA GLU A 743 -29.90 -30.28 -8.55
C GLU A 743 -31.43 -30.35 -8.72
N CYS A 744 -32.17 -30.80 -7.70
CA CYS A 744 -33.63 -30.84 -7.73
C CYS A 744 -34.25 -29.43 -7.86
N PHE A 745 -33.63 -28.42 -7.26
CA PHE A 745 -34.16 -27.05 -7.23
C PHE A 745 -33.93 -26.29 -8.54
N TYR A 746 -33.11 -26.82 -9.46
CA TYR A 746 -33.02 -26.36 -10.85
C TYR A 746 -33.97 -27.10 -11.80
N ASP A 747 -34.58 -28.21 -11.35
CA ASP A 747 -35.43 -29.06 -12.17
C ASP A 747 -36.91 -28.82 -11.85
N GLN A 748 -37.68 -28.41 -12.87
CA GLN A 748 -39.10 -28.13 -12.73
C GLN A 748 -39.90 -29.36 -12.29
N ASN A 749 -39.66 -30.53 -12.89
CA ASN A 749 -40.39 -31.76 -12.56
C ASN A 749 -40.09 -32.20 -11.12
N CYS A 750 -38.84 -32.05 -10.69
CA CYS A 750 -38.43 -32.38 -9.33
C CYS A 750 -39.08 -31.44 -8.31
N THR A 751 -39.01 -30.13 -8.56
CA THR A 751 -39.62 -29.10 -7.71
C THR A 751 -41.14 -29.30 -7.60
N ASP A 752 -41.81 -29.58 -8.72
CA ASP A 752 -43.26 -29.84 -8.74
C ASP A 752 -43.64 -31.12 -7.98
N SER A 753 -42.83 -32.18 -8.08
CA SER A 753 -43.03 -33.43 -7.34
C SER A 753 -42.85 -33.23 -5.84
N LEU A 754 -41.83 -32.48 -5.43
CA LEU A 754 -41.62 -32.09 -4.05
C LEU A 754 -42.81 -31.29 -3.52
N LEU A 755 -43.20 -30.22 -4.23
CA LEU A 755 -44.37 -29.40 -3.88
C LEU A 755 -45.66 -30.22 -3.76
N HIS A 756 -45.89 -31.16 -4.68
CA HIS A 756 -47.05 -32.05 -4.62
C HIS A 756 -47.10 -32.84 -3.30
N HIS A 757 -45.97 -33.41 -2.87
CA HIS A 757 -45.89 -34.15 -1.63
C HIS A 757 -45.98 -33.29 -0.38
N LEU A 758 -45.45 -32.06 -0.40
CA LEU A 758 -45.56 -31.11 0.70
C LEU A 758 -47.01 -30.63 0.87
N LYS A 759 -47.69 -30.26 -0.22
CA LYS A 759 -49.12 -29.87 -0.21
C LYS A 759 -50.01 -30.98 0.33
N ALA A 760 -49.76 -32.23 -0.10
CA ALA A 760 -50.50 -33.39 0.37
C ALA A 760 -50.28 -33.67 1.88
N ALA A 761 -49.09 -33.37 2.41
CA ALA A 761 -48.77 -33.61 3.81
C ALA A 761 -49.35 -32.54 4.75
N PHE A 762 -49.40 -31.28 4.32
CA PHE A 762 -49.77 -30.15 5.18
C PHE A 762 -51.16 -29.57 4.93
N TYR A 763 -51.93 -30.12 3.98
CA TYR A 763 -53.24 -29.60 3.57
C TYR A 763 -53.23 -28.11 3.18
N VAL A 764 -52.09 -27.61 2.71
CA VAL A 764 -51.91 -26.21 2.30
C VAL A 764 -52.10 -26.09 0.78
N SER A 765 -53.08 -25.30 0.34
CA SER A 765 -53.38 -25.07 -1.08
C SER A 765 -52.44 -24.06 -1.76
N HIS A 766 -51.80 -23.18 -0.98
CA HIS A 766 -51.07 -22.01 -1.48
C HIS A 766 -49.54 -22.09 -1.33
N MET A 767 -48.94 -23.27 -1.44
CA MET A 767 -47.48 -23.38 -1.49
C MET A 767 -46.99 -23.15 -2.94
N HIS A 768 -46.21 -22.09 -3.14
CA HIS A 768 -45.61 -21.77 -4.44
C HIS A 768 -44.09 -21.66 -4.32
N ALA A 769 -43.38 -22.39 -5.16
CA ALA A 769 -41.95 -22.24 -5.37
C ALA A 769 -41.67 -22.42 -6.86
N SER A 770 -40.71 -21.65 -7.37
CA SER A 770 -40.28 -21.76 -8.77
C SER A 770 -38.86 -22.27 -8.75
N PRO A 771 -38.48 -23.17 -9.68
CA PRO A 771 -37.11 -23.60 -9.79
C PRO A 771 -36.17 -22.42 -9.96
N ILE A 772 -34.93 -22.60 -9.52
CA ILE A 772 -33.84 -21.66 -9.77
C ILE A 772 -33.64 -21.56 -11.28
N ASP A 773 -33.57 -20.33 -11.79
CA ASP A 773 -33.43 -20.08 -13.21
C ASP A 773 -32.11 -20.66 -13.75
N SER A 774 -32.23 -21.69 -14.59
CA SER A 774 -31.11 -22.38 -15.22
C SER A 774 -30.51 -21.62 -16.41
N SER A 775 -31.15 -20.54 -16.86
CA SER A 775 -30.63 -19.66 -17.91
C SER A 775 -29.56 -18.69 -17.41
N ILE A 776 -29.50 -18.46 -16.09
CA ILE A 776 -28.47 -17.65 -15.45
C ILE A 776 -27.16 -18.46 -15.43
N ASN A 777 -26.12 -17.94 -16.09
CA ASN A 777 -24.80 -18.56 -16.08
C ASN A 777 -24.28 -18.70 -14.64
N SER A 778 -24.00 -19.94 -14.23
CA SER A 778 -23.31 -20.28 -12.98
C SER A 778 -21.96 -20.91 -13.30
N ARG A 779 -20.94 -20.57 -12.52
CA ARG A 779 -19.63 -21.26 -12.60
C ARG A 779 -19.67 -22.64 -11.96
N PHE A 780 -20.69 -22.92 -11.15
CA PHE A 780 -20.89 -24.20 -10.48
C PHE A 780 -21.82 -25.09 -11.30
N LYS A 781 -21.50 -26.38 -11.39
CA LYS A 781 -22.40 -27.37 -12.00
C LYS A 781 -23.59 -27.62 -11.08
N ARG A 782 -24.74 -28.02 -11.64
CA ARG A 782 -25.96 -28.31 -10.85
C ARG A 782 -25.77 -29.39 -9.77
N ASN A 783 -24.86 -30.34 -9.99
CA ASN A 783 -24.51 -31.40 -9.05
C ASN A 783 -23.28 -31.08 -8.19
N THR A 784 -22.84 -29.81 -8.15
CA THR A 784 -21.79 -29.37 -7.23
C THR A 784 -22.31 -29.45 -5.80
N MET A 785 -21.47 -29.93 -4.89
CA MET A 785 -21.81 -30.03 -3.47
C MET A 785 -21.99 -28.62 -2.89
N ILE A 786 -23.00 -28.41 -2.05
CA ILE A 786 -23.26 -27.10 -1.44
C ILE A 786 -22.07 -26.66 -0.60
N GLN A 787 -21.31 -27.59 0.00
CA GLN A 787 -20.04 -27.26 0.66
C GLN A 787 -19.05 -26.55 -0.27
N ASP A 788 -18.84 -27.03 -1.50
CA ASP A 788 -17.90 -26.41 -2.44
C ASP A 788 -18.35 -25.00 -2.84
N ILE A 789 -19.67 -24.78 -2.92
CA ILE A 789 -20.25 -23.45 -3.17
C ILE A 789 -20.06 -22.54 -1.94
N ALA A 790 -20.22 -23.09 -0.74
CA ALA A 790 -20.06 -22.38 0.53
C ALA A 790 -18.61 -22.01 0.83
N ASP A 791 -17.65 -22.89 0.53
CA ASP A 791 -16.20 -22.65 0.65
C ASP A 791 -15.75 -21.49 -0.25
N GLU A 792 -16.52 -21.24 -1.30
CA GLU A 792 -16.38 -20.12 -2.23
C GLU A 792 -17.33 -18.94 -1.90
N LEU A 793 -17.89 -18.91 -0.69
CA LEU A 793 -18.75 -17.85 -0.15
C LEU A 793 -20.01 -17.57 -0.99
N PHE A 794 -20.48 -18.57 -1.74
CA PHE A 794 -21.59 -18.45 -2.72
C PHE A 794 -21.33 -17.36 -3.78
N VAL A 795 -20.06 -16.98 -4.03
CA VAL A 795 -19.76 -15.98 -5.06
C VAL A 795 -19.67 -16.65 -6.43
N GLU A 796 -20.49 -16.21 -7.37
CA GLU A 796 -20.45 -16.62 -8.78
C GLU A 796 -19.36 -15.87 -9.53
N GLU A 797 -19.27 -14.56 -9.31
CA GLU A 797 -18.41 -13.68 -10.10
C GLU A 797 -17.95 -12.46 -9.31
N TRP A 798 -16.68 -12.11 -9.52
CA TRP A 798 -16.06 -10.90 -9.00
C TRP A 798 -15.84 -9.93 -10.17
N MET A 799 -16.58 -8.83 -10.18
CA MET A 799 -16.48 -7.78 -11.19
C MET A 799 -15.52 -6.71 -10.67
N VAL A 800 -14.26 -6.76 -11.12
CA VAL A 800 -13.19 -5.84 -10.70
C VAL A 800 -12.91 -4.85 -11.81
N ASN A 801 -13.18 -3.58 -11.56
CA ASN A 801 -12.82 -2.48 -12.45
C ASN A 801 -11.64 -1.70 -11.85
N ARG A 802 -10.53 -1.61 -12.59
CA ARG A 802 -9.32 -0.88 -12.18
C ARG A 802 -8.96 0.19 -13.18
N SER A 803 -8.52 1.34 -12.70
CA SER A 803 -8.17 2.50 -13.53
C SER A 803 -6.74 2.96 -13.22
N TYR A 804 -5.80 2.59 -14.11
CA TYR A 804 -4.43 3.09 -14.03
C TYR A 804 -4.39 4.62 -14.12
N SER A 805 -5.23 5.25 -14.94
CA SER A 805 -5.30 6.71 -15.06
C SER A 805 -5.75 7.38 -13.76
N SER A 806 -6.68 6.76 -13.03
CA SER A 806 -7.06 7.24 -11.69
C SER A 806 -5.91 7.07 -10.70
N PHE A 807 -5.20 5.94 -10.73
CA PHE A 807 -3.97 5.75 -9.93
C PHE A 807 -2.90 6.79 -10.27
N TYR A 808 -2.65 7.05 -11.55
CA TYR A 808 -1.70 8.07 -12.03
C TYR A 808 -2.08 9.45 -11.47
N SER A 809 -3.36 9.81 -11.54
CA SER A 809 -3.86 11.10 -11.03
C SER A 809 -3.66 11.25 -9.53
N GLN A 810 -3.78 10.16 -8.75
CA GLN A 810 -3.58 10.15 -7.31
C GLN A 810 -2.09 10.18 -6.93
N CYS A 811 -1.25 9.41 -7.64
CA CYS A 811 0.21 9.47 -7.48
C CYS A 811 0.73 10.87 -7.81
N SER A 812 0.20 11.50 -8.87
CA SER A 812 0.54 12.84 -9.36
C SER A 812 2.05 13.10 -9.28
N PRO A 813 2.86 12.55 -10.21
CA PRO A 813 4.31 12.59 -10.11
C PRO A 813 4.81 14.04 -10.02
N THR A 814 5.67 14.34 -9.04
CA THR A 814 6.13 15.72 -8.80
C THR A 814 7.07 16.18 -9.91
N SER A 815 7.98 15.31 -10.33
CA SER A 815 8.90 15.51 -11.45
C SER A 815 9.48 14.17 -11.90
N CYS A 816 9.46 13.87 -13.18
CA CYS A 816 10.15 12.69 -13.71
C CYS A 816 11.55 13.05 -14.18
N SER A 817 12.54 12.27 -13.79
CA SER A 817 13.93 12.45 -14.19
C SER A 817 14.47 11.21 -14.91
N TYR A 818 15.25 11.40 -15.96
CA TYR A 818 15.84 10.31 -16.73
C TYR A 818 17.20 10.70 -17.30
N GLN A 819 18.04 9.70 -17.53
CA GLN A 819 19.41 9.90 -18.00
C GLN A 819 19.46 9.82 -19.52
N ILE A 820 20.07 10.82 -20.14
CA ILE A 820 20.41 10.79 -21.57
C ILE A 820 21.93 10.92 -21.70
N GLN A 821 22.52 10.08 -22.55
CA GLN A 821 23.90 10.25 -23.00
C GLN A 821 23.91 11.28 -24.14
N ARG A 822 24.66 12.38 -23.96
CA ARG A 822 24.76 13.42 -24.98
C ARG A 822 26.22 13.78 -25.22
N ASP A 823 26.55 13.99 -26.49
CA ASP A 823 27.79 14.64 -26.89
C ASP A 823 27.88 16.03 -26.25
N GLU A 824 29.07 16.39 -25.77
CA GLU A 824 29.30 17.75 -25.30
C GLU A 824 28.92 18.76 -26.39
N TYR A 825 28.29 19.87 -26.00
CA TYR A 825 28.04 20.96 -26.93
C TYR A 825 29.37 21.40 -27.54
N VAL A 826 29.45 21.46 -28.87
CA VAL A 826 30.66 21.89 -29.60
C VAL A 826 31.25 23.18 -29.03
N ILE A 827 30.40 24.12 -28.60
CA ILE A 827 30.83 25.39 -27.98
C ILE A 827 31.51 25.17 -26.63
N TYR A 828 31.00 24.25 -25.81
CA TYR A 828 31.57 23.91 -24.50
C TYR A 828 32.89 23.16 -24.65
N THR A 829 32.95 22.20 -25.59
CA THR A 829 34.17 21.48 -26.00
C THR A 829 35.23 22.45 -26.50
N VAL A 830 34.87 23.36 -27.40
CA VAL A 830 35.77 24.40 -27.92
C VAL A 830 36.23 25.34 -26.80
N SER A 831 35.34 25.72 -25.88
CA SER A 831 35.69 26.58 -24.74
C SER A 831 36.67 25.91 -23.77
N LYS A 832 36.47 24.63 -23.46
CA LYS A 832 37.41 23.82 -22.67
C LYS A 832 38.78 23.73 -23.35
N ILE A 833 38.80 23.45 -24.65
CA ILE A 833 40.03 23.38 -25.44
C ILE A 833 40.74 24.74 -25.45
N LEU A 834 40.02 25.85 -25.65
CA LEU A 834 40.59 27.21 -25.65
C LEU A 834 41.14 27.62 -24.28
N GLY A 835 40.45 27.29 -23.19
CA GLY A 835 40.90 27.55 -21.82
C GLY A 835 42.14 26.74 -21.46
N LEU A 836 42.16 25.44 -21.79
CA LEU A 836 43.31 24.56 -21.61
C LEU A 836 44.50 24.98 -22.48
N TYR A 837 44.26 25.41 -23.72
CA TYR A 837 45.27 25.94 -24.62
C TYR A 837 45.97 27.19 -24.05
N GLY A 838 45.18 28.10 -23.45
CA GLY A 838 45.68 29.29 -22.77
C GLY A 838 46.58 28.95 -21.59
N GLY A 839 46.11 28.08 -20.68
CA GLY A 839 46.87 27.65 -19.50
C GLY A 839 48.14 26.87 -19.85
N LEU A 840 48.04 25.95 -20.82
CA LEU A 840 49.15 25.13 -21.31
C LEU A 840 50.26 25.99 -21.94
N THR A 841 49.88 27.00 -22.74
CA THR A 841 50.85 27.91 -23.37
C THR A 841 51.64 28.72 -22.34
N ILE A 842 50.96 29.29 -21.33
CA ILE A 842 51.61 30.08 -20.28
C ILE A 842 52.55 29.20 -19.46
N THR A 843 52.07 28.02 -19.05
CA THR A 843 52.83 27.08 -18.21
C THR A 843 54.07 26.56 -18.94
N LEU A 844 53.94 26.14 -20.21
CA LEU A 844 55.08 25.66 -20.99
C LEU A 844 56.08 26.76 -21.31
N ARG A 845 55.64 28.01 -21.53
CA ARG A 845 56.57 29.15 -21.69
C ARG A 845 57.37 29.47 -20.44
N PHE A 846 56.88 29.09 -19.27
CA PHE A 846 57.58 29.26 -18.00
C PHE A 846 58.52 28.07 -17.71
N ILE A 847 58.03 26.85 -17.91
CA ILE A 847 58.74 25.62 -17.53
C ILE A 847 59.82 25.22 -18.55
N VAL A 848 59.57 25.36 -19.85
CA VAL A 848 60.50 24.90 -20.90
C VAL A 848 61.88 25.58 -20.82
N PRO A 849 61.99 26.90 -20.61
CA PRO A 849 63.29 27.55 -20.40
C PRO A 849 64.03 26.99 -19.19
N MET A 850 63.34 26.74 -18.06
CA MET A 850 63.95 26.18 -16.86
C MET A 850 64.47 24.75 -17.09
N ILE A 851 63.67 23.90 -17.74
CA ILE A 851 64.06 22.52 -18.05
C ILE A 851 65.29 22.51 -18.96
N ILE A 852 65.28 23.31 -20.03
CA ILE A 852 66.39 23.38 -20.97
C ILE A 852 67.65 23.93 -20.28
N GLN A 853 67.51 24.96 -19.45
CA GLN A 853 68.60 25.50 -18.66
C GLN A 853 69.20 24.45 -17.71
N THR A 854 68.36 23.60 -17.11
CA THR A 854 68.80 22.49 -16.24
C THR A 854 69.48 21.38 -17.03
N ILE A 855 68.96 21.01 -18.21
CA ILE A 855 69.57 19.99 -19.10
C ILE A 855 70.96 20.42 -19.56
N PHE A 856 71.12 21.69 -19.97
CA PHE A 856 72.43 22.22 -20.36
C PHE A 856 73.39 22.36 -19.17
N GLN A 857 72.89 22.66 -17.96
CA GLN A 857 73.72 22.64 -16.74
C GLN A 857 74.24 21.23 -16.41
N ILE A 858 73.40 20.20 -16.57
CA ILE A 858 73.79 18.80 -16.35
C ILE A 858 74.80 18.33 -17.41
N GLN A 859 74.60 18.69 -18.69
CA GLN A 859 75.55 18.36 -19.77
C GLN A 859 76.93 18.99 -19.56
N ASN A 860 76.99 20.22 -19.04
CA ASN A 860 78.25 20.89 -18.72
C ASN A 860 78.96 20.27 -17.49
N CYS A 861 78.20 19.75 -16.50
CA CYS A 861 78.77 18.99 -15.38
C CYS A 861 79.35 17.63 -15.81
N CYS A 862 78.76 16.96 -16.80
CA CYS A 862 79.25 15.65 -17.27
C CYS A 862 80.48 15.73 -18.19
N GLN A 863 80.82 16.89 -18.75
CA GLN A 863 82.02 17.07 -19.60
C GLN A 863 83.31 17.41 -18.83
N THR A 864 83.27 17.63 -17.51
CA THR A 864 84.45 18.01 -16.72
C THR A 864 85.17 16.85 -16.02
N ASN A 865 84.74 15.60 -16.21
CA ASN A 865 85.44 14.42 -15.69
C ASN A 865 85.92 13.50 -16.83
N VAL A 866 86.99 13.89 -17.52
CA VAL A 866 87.87 12.94 -18.23
C VAL A 866 89.31 13.18 -17.77
N VAL A 867 89.85 12.10 -17.21
CA VAL A 867 91.10 11.96 -16.46
C VAL A 867 92.34 12.13 -17.34
N VAL A 868 93.34 12.83 -16.79
CA VAL A 868 94.72 13.01 -17.30
C VAL A 868 95.51 11.69 -17.13
N PRO A 869 96.37 11.27 -18.08
CA PRO A 869 97.21 10.08 -17.90
C PRO A 869 98.48 10.41 -17.09
N ILE A 870 98.89 9.49 -16.21
CA ILE A 870 100.22 9.49 -15.58
C ILE A 870 100.91 8.15 -15.87
N ARG A 871 102.07 8.26 -16.55
CA ARG A 871 103.16 7.31 -16.82
C ARG A 871 102.86 5.86 -17.16
#